data_AF-A0A520FIL9-F1
#
_entry.id   AF-A0A520FIL9-F1
#
_cell.length_a   1.000
_cell.length_b   1.000
_cell.length_c   1.000
_cell.angle_alpha   90.00
_cell.angle_beta   90.00
_cell.angle_gamma   90.00
#
_symmetry.space_group_name_H-M   'P 1'
#
loop_
_entity.id
_entity.type
_entity.pdbx_description
1 polymer ?
#
loop_
_entity_poly.entity_id
_entity_poly.type
_entity_poly.pdbx_seq_one_letter_code
_entity_poly.pdbx_strand_id
1 'polypeptide(L)'
;LAKRDSEWMGRVHRFLGLSVDVILSGMTPVERRAAYAADITYGTNNEFGFDYLRDNMTHSLDDLVQRGHNFAVVDEVDSILIDEARTPLIISGPADASSKWYGEFARIAPMLKVDTHYEVDIRKRTIGVHEAGVELVEDQLGIDNLYEAANSPLVNYLNNAIKAKELYTKDKDYIVRDGEVIIVDEFTGRILVGRRYNEGMHQAIEAKEKVEIKAENQTLATITLQNYFRLYDKLSGMTGTAETEAAELHQIYGLGVIPIPTNRPMVRVDNGDLIYKTEEAKFDAVVDDVVERHEKGQPVLIGTTSVERSEYLSKQFTKRGVAHNVLNAKFHEQEATIIAEAGRQGAVTVATNMAGRGTDVVLGGNPDILADLKLRKQGLDPVETPEEYEAAWEPALEEVKAQVKADADTVREAGGLYVLGTERHDSRRIDNQLRGRSGRQGDPGESRFYLSLGDELMRRFNGGALESIMTRLNLPDDVPIEAKMVSKAIKSAQTQVEQQNFEIRKNVLKYDEVMNQQRTVIYEERRRILEGADMEGQVEGMITDVITAYVDGATSEGYVEDWDLEQLWTALKTLYPVGIDHKVLSGENEDGEKGDLSRDELREALLEDARSAYAAREAEIDGIAGENGMRELERRVLLSVLDRKWREHLYEMDYLKEGIGLRAMAQRDPLVEYQREGYDMFQGMLDGLKEESVGFLFNLQVEATPAPAGPAASAGLAVAPGLASPVGSGRPAPAATSAPAATGDRPAAKAAPAPAAPAQAAPTALRAKGLDERDEQRLTFSGPAEGGGTAVQRSDAAASAESAAEGTRRERREAARAQNKAPKKSARSKRKK
;
A
#
# COMPACT_ATOMS: atom_id res chain seq x y z
N LEU A 1 1.91 -18.29 -0.40
CA LEU A 1 3.16 -18.66 -1.12
C LEU A 1 4.35 -18.31 -0.24
N ALA A 2 4.73 -17.03 -0.11
CA ALA A 2 5.81 -16.53 0.78
C ALA A 2 6.14 -17.41 2.01
N LYS A 3 5.20 -17.59 2.97
CA LYS A 3 5.38 -18.43 4.17
C LYS A 3 5.78 -19.89 3.86
N ARG A 4 5.11 -20.54 2.89
CA ARG A 4 5.43 -21.91 2.47
C ARG A 4 6.84 -21.98 1.92
N ASP A 5 7.21 -21.02 1.08
CA ASP A 5 8.47 -21.05 0.34
C ASP A 5 9.66 -20.68 1.24
N SER A 6 9.48 -19.75 2.18
CA SER A 6 10.44 -19.46 3.25
C SER A 6 10.66 -20.66 4.18
N GLU A 7 9.60 -21.36 4.57
CA GLU A 7 9.72 -22.58 5.39
C GLU A 7 10.38 -23.73 4.62
N TRP A 8 9.96 -23.97 3.38
CA TRP A 8 10.36 -25.13 2.57
C TRP A 8 11.78 -25.01 1.99
N MET A 9 12.13 -23.87 1.38
CA MET A 9 13.47 -23.60 0.86
C MET A 9 14.42 -23.10 1.96
N GLY A 10 13.89 -22.46 3.01
CA GLY A 10 14.66 -22.08 4.19
C GLY A 10 15.33 -23.25 4.89
N ARG A 11 14.92 -24.51 4.65
CA ARG A 11 15.64 -25.71 5.12
C ARG A 11 17.05 -25.79 4.50
N VAL A 12 17.15 -25.55 3.19
CA VAL A 12 18.43 -25.53 2.46
C VAL A 12 19.29 -24.34 2.89
N HIS A 13 18.69 -23.16 3.03
CA HIS A 13 19.40 -21.95 3.44
C HIS A 13 19.92 -22.03 4.88
N ARG A 14 19.10 -22.49 5.84
CA ARG A 14 19.51 -22.71 7.23
C ARG A 14 20.57 -23.80 7.37
N PHE A 15 20.49 -24.87 6.57
CA PHE A 15 21.56 -25.88 6.48
C PHE A 15 22.91 -25.30 6.04
N LEU A 16 22.89 -24.28 5.16
CA LEU A 16 24.08 -23.54 4.73
C LEU A 16 24.49 -22.40 5.68
N GLY A 17 23.79 -22.22 6.81
CA GLY A 17 24.08 -21.20 7.82
C GLY A 17 23.49 -19.82 7.53
N LEU A 18 22.58 -19.68 6.56
CA LEU A 18 21.86 -18.44 6.28
C LEU A 18 20.56 -18.38 7.10
N SER A 19 20.24 -17.18 7.58
CA SER A 19 18.95 -16.86 8.19
C SER A 19 17.89 -16.57 7.12
N VAL A 20 16.68 -17.09 7.32
CA VAL A 20 15.53 -16.90 6.41
C VAL A 20 14.30 -16.60 7.24
N ASP A 21 13.54 -15.60 6.83
CA ASP A 21 12.30 -15.19 7.48
C ASP A 21 11.27 -14.68 6.46
N VAL A 22 10.07 -14.32 6.92
CA VAL A 22 8.94 -13.92 6.07
C VAL A 22 8.15 -12.76 6.66
N ILE A 23 7.80 -11.78 5.83
CA ILE A 23 6.85 -10.71 6.17
C ILE A 23 5.42 -11.11 5.76
N LEU A 24 4.47 -10.88 6.67
CA LEU A 24 3.06 -11.23 6.53
C LEU A 24 2.16 -10.11 7.05
N SER A 25 0.98 -9.98 6.45
CA SER A 25 -0.09 -9.08 6.92
C SER A 25 -0.38 -9.31 8.41
N GLY A 26 -0.39 -8.22 9.18
CA GLY A 26 -0.65 -8.25 10.63
C GLY A 26 0.58 -8.38 11.54
N MET A 27 1.78 -8.65 11.00
CA MET A 27 3.02 -8.59 11.80
C MET A 27 3.31 -7.17 12.29
N THR A 28 3.75 -7.07 13.55
CA THR A 28 4.18 -5.83 14.20
C THR A 28 5.48 -5.29 13.59
N PRO A 29 5.80 -3.99 13.77
CA PRO A 29 7.06 -3.42 13.29
C PRO A 29 8.32 -4.13 13.83
N VAL A 30 8.27 -4.62 15.08
CA VAL A 30 9.38 -5.34 15.71
C VAL A 30 9.62 -6.69 15.02
N GLU A 31 8.56 -7.46 14.75
CA GLU A 31 8.65 -8.73 14.03
C GLU A 31 9.12 -8.52 12.58
N ARG A 32 8.62 -7.47 11.91
CA ARG A 32 9.06 -7.12 10.55
C ARG A 32 10.54 -6.77 10.50
N ARG A 33 11.04 -5.96 11.44
CA ARG A 33 12.47 -5.60 11.51
C ARG A 33 13.36 -6.82 11.70
N ALA A 34 12.94 -7.80 12.51
CA ALA A 34 13.63 -9.07 12.63
C ALA A 34 13.65 -9.83 11.28
N ALA A 35 12.50 -9.89 10.59
CA ALA A 35 12.39 -10.57 9.31
C ALA A 35 13.20 -9.90 8.17
N TYR A 36 13.29 -8.57 8.14
CA TYR A 36 14.16 -7.83 7.23
C TYR A 36 15.65 -7.94 7.57
N ALA A 37 15.99 -8.22 8.84
CA ALA A 37 17.39 -8.43 9.25
C ALA A 37 17.95 -9.80 8.82
N ALA A 38 17.09 -10.80 8.57
CA ALA A 38 17.50 -12.11 8.05
C ALA A 38 18.16 -12.01 6.65
N ASP A 39 19.06 -12.93 6.31
CA ASP A 39 19.82 -12.90 5.04
C ASP A 39 18.91 -13.00 3.80
N ILE A 40 17.77 -13.69 3.93
CA ILE A 40 16.73 -13.80 2.90
C ILE A 40 15.36 -13.55 3.54
N THR A 41 14.66 -12.52 3.06
CA THR A 41 13.29 -12.20 3.48
C THR A 41 12.30 -12.54 2.36
N TYR A 42 11.33 -13.39 2.64
CA TYR A 42 10.20 -13.65 1.74
C TYR A 42 9.04 -12.70 2.07
N GLY A 43 8.20 -12.36 1.08
CA GLY A 43 7.06 -11.47 1.28
C GLY A 43 6.21 -11.33 0.03
N THR A 44 5.20 -10.47 0.07
CA THR A 44 4.46 -10.02 -1.12
C THR A 44 4.86 -8.60 -1.49
N ASN A 45 4.68 -8.24 -2.76
CA ASN A 45 4.84 -6.87 -3.27
C ASN A 45 4.11 -5.82 -2.41
N ASN A 46 2.90 -6.13 -1.95
CA ASN A 46 2.11 -5.25 -1.09
C ASN A 46 2.77 -5.06 0.29
N GLU A 47 3.22 -6.12 0.95
CA GLU A 47 3.89 -6.01 2.26
C GLU A 47 5.21 -5.22 2.15
N PHE A 48 6.03 -5.55 1.15
CA PHE A 48 7.30 -4.85 0.88
C PHE A 48 7.09 -3.36 0.56
N GLY A 49 6.14 -3.04 -0.31
CA GLY A 49 5.88 -1.65 -0.70
C GLY A 49 5.15 -0.84 0.36
N PHE A 50 4.27 -1.43 1.17
CA PHE A 50 3.67 -0.72 2.32
C PHE A 50 4.65 -0.52 3.48
N ASP A 51 5.58 -1.45 3.71
CA ASP A 51 6.68 -1.22 4.66
C ASP A 51 7.58 -0.08 4.18
N TYR A 52 7.91 0.00 2.89
CA TYR A 52 8.61 1.15 2.32
C TYR A 52 7.86 2.47 2.53
N LEU A 53 6.54 2.50 2.28
CA LEU A 53 5.76 3.72 2.51
C LEU A 53 5.67 4.09 4.00
N ARG A 54 5.54 3.10 4.91
CA ARG A 54 5.58 3.32 6.37
C ARG A 54 6.93 3.85 6.83
N ASP A 55 8.03 3.30 6.34
CA ASP A 55 9.39 3.74 6.67
C ASP A 55 9.66 5.19 6.24
N ASN A 56 9.05 5.65 5.15
CA ASN A 56 9.14 7.05 4.72
C ASN A 56 8.09 7.97 5.39
N MET A 57 7.25 7.44 6.27
CA MET A 57 6.31 8.20 7.12
C MET A 57 6.72 8.23 8.59
N THR A 58 7.70 7.43 9.04
CA THR A 58 8.07 7.36 10.45
C THR A 58 8.71 8.66 10.97
N HIS A 59 8.58 8.90 12.28
CA HIS A 59 9.23 10.01 12.98
C HIS A 59 10.49 9.60 13.78
N SER A 60 10.87 8.33 13.75
CA SER A 60 12.06 7.80 14.43
C SER A 60 12.78 6.73 13.59
N LEU A 61 14.12 6.72 13.63
CA LEU A 61 14.91 5.63 13.06
C LEU A 61 14.60 4.27 13.71
N ASP A 62 14.30 4.27 15.01
CA ASP A 62 13.99 3.05 15.79
C ASP A 62 12.66 2.39 15.38
N ASP A 63 11.86 3.06 14.54
CA ASP A 63 10.59 2.56 14.02
C ASP A 63 10.70 2.03 12.58
N LEU A 64 11.80 2.32 11.86
CA LEU A 64 12.07 1.76 10.53
C LEU A 64 12.10 0.22 10.56
N VAL A 65 11.59 -0.44 9.54
CA VAL A 65 11.60 -1.92 9.44
C VAL A 65 12.51 -2.44 8.34
N GLN A 66 12.66 -1.72 7.22
CA GLN A 66 13.52 -2.10 6.11
C GLN A 66 14.97 -1.62 6.30
N ARG A 67 15.89 -2.21 5.54
CA ARG A 67 17.33 -1.89 5.56
C ARG A 67 17.91 -1.55 4.18
N GLY A 68 17.06 -1.05 3.27
CA GLY A 68 17.42 -0.75 1.88
C GLY A 68 17.01 -1.83 0.88
N HIS A 69 17.33 -1.59 -0.40
CA HIS A 69 16.84 -2.37 -1.55
C HIS A 69 18.01 -2.95 -2.37
N ASN A 70 18.62 -4.05 -1.91
CA ASN A 70 19.83 -4.56 -2.59
C ASN A 70 19.55 -5.53 -3.73
N PHE A 71 18.74 -6.56 -3.51
CA PHE A 71 18.40 -7.53 -4.55
C PHE A 71 16.98 -8.05 -4.39
N ALA A 72 16.19 -7.94 -5.46
CA ALA A 72 14.87 -8.56 -5.57
C ALA A 72 14.88 -9.70 -6.59
N VAL A 73 14.28 -10.82 -6.19
CA VAL A 73 13.92 -11.95 -7.07
C VAL A 73 12.39 -12.04 -7.07
N VAL A 74 11.77 -11.52 -8.13
CA VAL A 74 10.32 -11.50 -8.28
C VAL A 74 9.88 -12.84 -8.85
N ASP A 75 9.35 -13.73 -8.01
CA ASP A 75 8.57 -14.87 -8.50
C ASP A 75 7.30 -14.38 -9.19
N GLU A 76 6.81 -15.14 -10.17
CA GLU A 76 5.60 -14.82 -10.93
C GLU A 76 5.61 -13.39 -11.54
N VAL A 77 6.79 -12.99 -12.05
CA VAL A 77 7.16 -11.61 -12.46
C VAL A 77 6.21 -10.96 -13.45
N ASP A 78 5.59 -11.73 -14.35
CA ASP A 78 4.64 -11.22 -15.33
C ASP A 78 3.29 -10.85 -14.72
N SER A 79 2.93 -11.34 -13.52
CA SER A 79 1.78 -10.80 -12.83
C SER A 79 2.13 -9.64 -11.91
N ILE A 80 3.22 -9.74 -11.15
CA ILE A 80 3.59 -8.69 -10.20
C ILE A 80 3.99 -7.39 -10.95
N LEU A 81 4.82 -7.49 -11.99
CA LEU A 81 5.33 -6.31 -12.71
C LEU A 81 4.46 -5.89 -13.92
N ILE A 82 3.46 -6.68 -14.34
CA ILE A 82 2.61 -6.37 -15.50
C ILE A 82 1.10 -6.46 -15.19
N ASP A 83 0.58 -7.48 -14.51
CA ASP A 83 -0.88 -7.54 -14.22
C ASP A 83 -1.30 -6.65 -13.05
N GLU A 84 -0.51 -6.61 -11.98
CA GLU A 84 -0.77 -5.88 -10.74
C GLU A 84 -0.24 -4.44 -10.79
N ALA A 85 0.77 -4.18 -11.61
CA ALA A 85 1.35 -2.85 -11.88
C ALA A 85 0.38 -1.84 -12.56
N ARG A 86 -0.91 -2.16 -12.65
CA ARG A 86 -2.00 -1.22 -13.01
C ARG A 86 -2.42 -0.35 -11.83
N THR A 87 -2.22 -0.80 -10.60
CA THR A 87 -2.71 -0.13 -9.39
C THR A 87 -1.52 0.27 -8.51
N PRO A 88 -1.36 1.56 -8.16
CA PRO A 88 -0.33 1.99 -7.21
C PRO A 88 -0.63 1.50 -5.79
N LEU A 89 0.39 1.48 -4.94
CA LEU A 89 0.24 1.37 -3.50
C LEU A 89 -0.03 2.76 -2.93
N ILE A 90 -1.07 2.92 -2.13
CA ILE A 90 -1.49 4.19 -1.53
C ILE A 90 -1.81 3.95 -0.04
N ILE A 91 -1.18 4.72 0.84
CA ILE A 91 -1.61 4.92 2.23
C ILE A 91 -2.41 6.22 2.26
N SER A 92 -3.65 6.13 2.72
CA SER A 92 -4.53 7.29 2.93
C SER A 92 -4.90 7.40 4.41
N GLY A 93 -5.09 8.64 4.88
CA GLY A 93 -5.57 8.93 6.23
C GLY A 93 -6.62 10.05 6.20
N PRO A 94 -7.26 10.33 7.34
CA PRO A 94 -8.22 11.44 7.43
C PRO A 94 -7.53 12.76 7.10
N ALA A 95 -8.18 13.56 6.27
CA ALA A 95 -7.79 14.93 5.97
C ALA A 95 -8.42 15.89 6.98
N ASP A 96 -7.68 16.91 7.42
CA ASP A 96 -8.20 18.04 8.18
C ASP A 96 -9.01 19.04 7.31
N ALA A 97 -9.51 18.56 6.17
CA ALA A 97 -10.22 19.35 5.17
C ALA A 97 -11.52 19.95 5.74
N SER A 98 -11.72 21.25 5.52
CA SER A 98 -12.90 21.95 6.00
C SER A 98 -14.16 21.47 5.26
N SER A 99 -15.04 20.76 5.99
CA SER A 99 -16.36 20.30 5.51
C SER A 99 -17.29 21.41 5.00
N LYS A 100 -16.91 22.68 5.22
CA LYS A 100 -17.59 23.88 4.73
C LYS A 100 -17.73 23.93 3.20
N TRP A 101 -16.69 23.58 2.44
CA TRP A 101 -16.72 23.71 0.98
C TRP A 101 -17.74 22.78 0.32
N TYR A 102 -17.79 21.52 0.76
CA TYR A 102 -18.83 20.57 0.35
C TYR A 102 -20.25 21.11 0.61
N GLY A 103 -20.46 21.80 1.74
CA GLY A 103 -21.73 22.47 2.07
C GLY A 103 -22.07 23.63 1.12
N GLU A 104 -21.11 24.50 0.81
CA GLU A 104 -21.32 25.62 -0.12
C GLU A 104 -21.55 25.16 -1.56
N PHE A 105 -20.78 24.18 -2.07
CA PHE A 105 -21.03 23.65 -3.41
C PHE A 105 -22.33 22.86 -3.52
N ALA A 106 -22.79 22.19 -2.45
CA ALA A 106 -24.12 21.61 -2.39
C ALA A 106 -25.24 22.68 -2.36
N ARG A 107 -24.96 23.91 -1.90
CA ARG A 107 -25.87 25.07 -2.01
C ARG A 107 -25.88 25.66 -3.43
N ILE A 108 -24.73 25.71 -4.10
CA ILE A 108 -24.57 26.33 -5.43
C ILE A 108 -25.03 25.40 -6.56
N ALA A 109 -24.76 24.09 -6.50
CA ALA A 109 -25.10 23.14 -7.58
C ALA A 109 -26.60 23.12 -7.99
N PRO A 110 -27.58 23.30 -7.08
CA PRO A 110 -28.99 23.49 -7.44
C PRO A 110 -29.30 24.77 -8.24
N MET A 111 -28.49 25.83 -8.12
CA MET A 111 -28.67 27.11 -8.83
C MET A 111 -28.23 27.01 -10.30
N LEU A 112 -27.22 26.18 -10.57
CA LEU A 112 -26.74 25.87 -11.92
C LEU A 112 -27.79 25.05 -12.71
N LYS A 113 -27.86 25.29 -14.02
CA LYS A 113 -28.80 24.64 -14.95
C LYS A 113 -28.08 23.85 -16.04
N VAL A 114 -28.55 22.63 -16.27
CA VAL A 114 -28.25 21.79 -17.45
C VAL A 114 -28.45 22.58 -18.75
N ASP A 115 -27.58 22.32 -19.73
CA ASP A 115 -27.55 22.91 -21.09
C ASP A 115 -27.42 24.45 -21.11
N THR A 116 -26.97 25.05 -20.01
CA THR A 116 -26.67 26.49 -19.92
C THR A 116 -25.39 26.74 -19.14
N HIS A 117 -25.26 26.14 -17.95
CA HIS A 117 -24.11 26.29 -17.08
C HIS A 117 -23.20 25.06 -17.10
N TYR A 118 -23.74 23.89 -17.45
CA TYR A 118 -22.99 22.65 -17.63
C TYR A 118 -23.75 21.66 -18.54
N GLU A 119 -23.00 20.74 -19.15
CA GLU A 119 -23.49 19.58 -19.90
C GLU A 119 -23.25 18.26 -19.13
N VAL A 120 -23.99 17.20 -19.49
CA VAL A 120 -23.89 15.87 -18.85
C VAL A 120 -23.82 14.77 -19.91
N ASP A 121 -22.71 14.04 -19.98
CA ASP A 121 -22.56 12.82 -20.79
C ASP A 121 -22.91 11.60 -19.94
N ILE A 122 -24.17 11.18 -20.01
CA ILE A 122 -24.71 10.02 -19.28
C ILE A 122 -23.98 8.72 -19.67
N ARG A 123 -23.47 8.60 -20.90
CA ARG A 123 -22.82 7.36 -21.39
C ARG A 123 -21.41 7.21 -20.83
N LYS A 124 -20.69 8.31 -20.62
CA LYS A 124 -19.37 8.33 -19.99
C LYS A 124 -19.41 8.57 -18.48
N ARG A 125 -20.58 8.94 -17.92
CA ARG A 125 -20.76 9.43 -16.53
C ARG A 125 -19.83 10.61 -16.22
N THR A 126 -19.70 11.54 -17.16
CA THR A 126 -18.91 12.77 -17.04
C THR A 126 -19.77 14.01 -17.22
N ILE A 127 -19.30 15.14 -16.71
CA ILE A 127 -19.91 16.46 -16.92
C ILE A 127 -18.88 17.42 -17.52
N GLY A 128 -19.35 18.48 -18.18
CA GLY A 128 -18.53 19.62 -18.59
C GLY A 128 -19.16 20.91 -18.08
N VAL A 129 -18.41 21.73 -17.36
CA VAL A 129 -18.89 23.05 -16.93
C VAL A 129 -18.65 24.04 -18.07
N HIS A 130 -19.65 24.86 -18.40
CA HIS A 130 -19.53 25.92 -19.41
C HIS A 130 -19.08 27.23 -18.77
N GLU A 131 -18.56 28.16 -19.58
CA GLU A 131 -18.08 29.49 -19.16
C GLU A 131 -19.09 30.24 -18.28
N ALA A 132 -20.36 30.31 -18.69
CA ALA A 132 -21.44 30.91 -17.89
C ALA A 132 -21.73 30.19 -16.55
N GLY A 133 -21.33 28.93 -16.41
CA GLY A 133 -21.37 28.19 -15.14
C GLY A 133 -20.17 28.45 -14.24
N VAL A 134 -19.03 28.81 -14.80
CA VAL A 134 -17.83 29.25 -14.08
C VAL A 134 -18.07 30.66 -13.52
N GLU A 135 -18.50 31.60 -14.36
CA GLU A 135 -18.85 32.99 -13.99
C GLU A 135 -19.87 33.03 -12.83
N LEU A 136 -20.93 32.20 -12.88
CA LEU A 136 -21.91 32.12 -11.79
C LEU A 136 -21.33 31.60 -10.46
N VAL A 137 -20.31 30.73 -10.52
CA VAL A 137 -19.64 30.19 -9.33
C VAL A 137 -18.66 31.22 -8.76
N GLU A 138 -17.91 31.91 -9.62
CA GLU A 138 -17.03 33.02 -9.27
C GLU A 138 -17.80 34.14 -8.55
N ASP A 139 -18.94 34.57 -9.12
CA ASP A 139 -19.90 35.51 -8.51
C ASP A 139 -20.44 35.04 -7.13
N GLN A 140 -20.70 33.73 -6.96
CA GLN A 140 -21.24 33.17 -5.72
C GLN A 140 -20.19 33.00 -4.62
N LEU A 141 -18.91 32.93 -4.99
CA LEU A 141 -17.79 32.76 -4.07
C LEU A 141 -17.04 34.07 -3.80
N GLY A 142 -17.17 35.07 -4.68
CA GLY A 142 -16.44 36.34 -4.59
C GLY A 142 -14.97 36.19 -4.95
N ILE A 143 -14.65 35.38 -5.97
CA ILE A 143 -13.29 35.12 -6.46
C ILE A 143 -13.18 35.52 -7.93
N ASP A 144 -12.02 36.03 -8.34
CA ASP A 144 -11.82 36.55 -9.71
C ASP A 144 -11.56 35.45 -10.76
N ASN A 145 -11.06 34.28 -10.34
CA ASN A 145 -10.78 33.15 -11.25
C ASN A 145 -10.79 31.80 -10.50
N LEU A 146 -11.70 30.90 -10.89
CA LEU A 146 -11.83 29.55 -10.33
C LEU A 146 -10.65 28.63 -10.71
N TYR A 147 -9.92 28.94 -11.79
CA TYR A 147 -8.79 28.15 -12.31
C TYR A 147 -7.40 28.68 -11.89
N GLU A 148 -7.34 29.62 -10.95
CA GLU A 148 -6.08 29.98 -10.30
C GLU A 148 -5.50 28.81 -9.49
N ALA A 149 -4.18 28.73 -9.38
CA ALA A 149 -3.51 27.64 -8.66
C ALA A 149 -4.03 27.50 -7.21
N ALA A 150 -4.21 28.61 -6.50
CA ALA A 150 -4.77 28.66 -5.15
C ALA A 150 -6.24 28.19 -5.03
N ASN A 151 -6.99 28.20 -6.14
CA ASN A 151 -8.42 27.85 -6.20
C ASN A 151 -8.66 26.44 -6.78
N SER A 152 -7.61 25.71 -7.15
CA SER A 152 -7.72 24.42 -7.86
C SER A 152 -8.62 23.36 -7.18
N PRO A 153 -8.66 23.21 -5.83
CA PRO A 153 -9.61 22.31 -5.16
C PRO A 153 -11.09 22.65 -5.41
N LEU A 154 -11.41 23.94 -5.59
CA LEU A 154 -12.78 24.43 -5.77
C LEU A 154 -13.41 23.89 -7.06
N VAL A 155 -12.60 23.71 -8.11
CA VAL A 155 -13.03 23.09 -9.38
C VAL A 155 -13.55 21.66 -9.14
N ASN A 156 -12.91 20.87 -8.29
CA ASN A 156 -13.35 19.50 -8.05
C ASN A 156 -14.58 19.44 -7.13
N TYR A 157 -14.66 20.29 -6.09
CA TYR A 157 -15.89 20.40 -5.29
C TYR A 157 -17.11 20.81 -6.15
N LEU A 158 -16.94 21.75 -7.08
CA LEU A 158 -17.97 22.10 -8.07
C LEU A 158 -18.35 20.90 -8.93
N ASN A 159 -17.35 20.23 -9.51
CA ASN A 159 -17.55 19.10 -10.41
C ASN A 159 -18.28 17.94 -9.70
N ASN A 160 -17.85 17.62 -8.49
CA ASN A 160 -18.43 16.57 -7.67
C ASN A 160 -19.82 16.91 -7.15
N ALA A 161 -20.12 18.18 -6.83
CA ALA A 161 -21.48 18.58 -6.47
C ALA A 161 -22.46 18.46 -7.65
N ILE A 162 -22.04 18.79 -8.88
CA ILE A 162 -22.87 18.63 -10.09
C ILE A 162 -22.98 17.14 -10.48
N LYS A 163 -21.89 16.36 -10.46
CA LYS A 163 -21.93 14.89 -10.64
C LYS A 163 -22.88 14.25 -9.63
N ALA A 164 -22.75 14.58 -8.34
CA ALA A 164 -23.63 14.08 -7.28
C ALA A 164 -25.09 14.45 -7.52
N LYS A 165 -25.38 15.66 -8.02
CA LYS A 165 -26.73 16.12 -8.38
C LYS A 165 -27.35 15.26 -9.50
N GLU A 166 -26.64 15.07 -10.61
CA GLU A 166 -27.20 14.54 -11.87
C GLU A 166 -26.93 13.05 -12.14
N LEU A 167 -25.78 12.52 -11.71
CA LEU A 167 -25.30 11.17 -12.05
C LEU A 167 -25.48 10.13 -10.93
N TYR A 168 -25.89 10.56 -9.75
CA TYR A 168 -26.11 9.69 -8.58
C TYR A 168 -27.51 9.91 -8.02
N THR A 169 -28.35 8.88 -8.10
CA THR A 169 -29.77 8.95 -7.76
C THR A 169 -30.03 8.24 -6.44
N LYS A 170 -30.66 8.96 -5.50
CA LYS A 170 -31.17 8.39 -4.25
C LYS A 170 -32.19 7.28 -4.53
N ASP A 171 -32.16 6.24 -3.71
CA ASP A 171 -32.97 5.02 -3.80
C ASP A 171 -32.70 4.16 -5.06
N LYS A 172 -31.64 4.48 -5.84
CA LYS A 172 -31.12 3.67 -6.94
C LYS A 172 -29.63 3.36 -6.79
N ASP A 173 -28.78 4.39 -6.79
CA ASP A 173 -27.32 4.25 -6.66
C ASP A 173 -26.88 4.21 -5.18
N TYR A 174 -27.61 4.88 -4.29
CA TYR A 174 -27.40 4.91 -2.84
C TYR A 174 -28.72 5.10 -2.09
N ILE A 175 -28.74 4.73 -0.81
CA ILE A 175 -29.79 5.07 0.15
C ILE A 175 -29.20 5.92 1.29
N VAL A 176 -30.05 6.71 1.95
CA VAL A 176 -29.66 7.43 3.18
C VAL A 176 -30.37 6.76 4.35
N ARG A 177 -29.63 6.26 5.33
CA ARG A 177 -30.16 5.53 6.47
C ARG A 177 -29.36 5.83 7.73
N ASP A 178 -30.06 6.04 8.85
CA ASP A 178 -29.47 6.26 10.17
C ASP A 178 -28.43 7.40 10.22
N GLY A 179 -28.53 8.37 9.30
CA GLY A 179 -27.58 9.48 9.17
C GLY A 179 -26.34 9.16 8.34
N GLU A 180 -26.35 8.10 7.52
CA GLU A 180 -25.24 7.73 6.63
C GLU A 180 -25.71 7.48 5.19
N VAL A 181 -24.84 7.78 4.22
CA VAL A 181 -25.01 7.40 2.81
C VAL A 181 -24.48 5.98 2.61
N ILE A 182 -25.33 5.05 2.17
CA ILE A 182 -24.96 3.65 1.94
C ILE A 182 -25.20 3.28 0.48
N ILE A 183 -24.15 2.79 -0.18
CA ILE A 183 -24.18 2.43 -1.61
C ILE A 183 -25.08 1.22 -1.84
N VAL A 184 -25.83 1.23 -2.94
CA VAL A 184 -26.64 0.12 -3.41
C VAL A 184 -26.03 -0.44 -4.70
N ASP A 185 -25.95 -1.76 -4.80
CA ASP A 185 -25.59 -2.46 -6.03
C ASP A 185 -26.71 -2.35 -7.06
N GLU A 186 -26.44 -1.68 -8.19
CA GLU A 186 -27.40 -1.41 -9.27
C GLU A 186 -27.99 -2.69 -9.89
N PHE A 187 -27.28 -3.82 -9.83
CA PHE A 187 -27.73 -5.10 -10.41
C PHE A 187 -28.47 -5.98 -9.40
N THR A 188 -28.03 -5.99 -8.13
CA THR A 188 -28.58 -6.91 -7.12
C THR A 188 -29.51 -6.26 -6.09
N GLY A 189 -29.58 -4.93 -6.06
CA GLY A 189 -30.33 -4.16 -5.06
C GLY A 189 -29.80 -4.33 -3.63
N ARG A 190 -28.59 -4.89 -3.46
CA ARG A 190 -27.99 -5.17 -2.15
C ARG A 190 -27.31 -3.92 -1.60
N ILE A 191 -27.46 -3.73 -0.29
CA ILE A 191 -26.81 -2.66 0.47
C ILE A 191 -25.34 -3.03 0.71
N LEU A 192 -24.41 -2.21 0.22
CA LEU A 192 -22.97 -2.42 0.33
C LEU A 192 -22.38 -1.65 1.53
N VAL A 193 -22.62 -2.18 2.73
CA VAL A 193 -22.15 -1.59 4.00
C VAL A 193 -20.62 -1.45 4.02
N GLY A 194 -20.12 -0.29 4.47
CA GLY A 194 -18.70 0.00 4.63
C GLY A 194 -17.97 0.49 3.38
N ARG A 195 -18.61 0.45 2.21
CA ARG A 195 -18.10 1.06 0.97
C ARG A 195 -18.49 2.55 0.90
N ARG A 196 -17.58 3.38 0.39
CA ARG A 196 -17.78 4.80 0.08
C ARG A 196 -17.43 5.03 -1.40
N TYR A 197 -17.86 6.16 -1.96
CA TYR A 197 -17.36 6.64 -3.23
C TYR A 197 -16.04 7.39 -2.99
N ASN A 198 -15.14 7.38 -3.98
CA ASN A 198 -13.82 8.02 -3.88
C ASN A 198 -13.89 9.50 -4.29
N GLU A 199 -12.75 10.20 -4.32
CA GLU A 199 -12.59 11.50 -5.04
C GLU A 199 -13.59 12.57 -4.55
N GLY A 200 -13.76 12.75 -3.23
CA GLY A 200 -14.76 13.63 -2.63
C GLY A 200 -16.23 13.34 -2.95
N MET A 201 -16.54 12.35 -3.79
CA MET A 201 -17.89 12.09 -4.30
C MET A 201 -18.86 11.69 -3.20
N HIS A 202 -18.39 10.91 -2.22
CA HIS A 202 -19.23 10.48 -1.11
C HIS A 202 -19.59 11.66 -0.19
N GLN A 203 -18.64 12.56 0.05
CA GLN A 203 -18.81 13.80 0.79
C GLN A 203 -19.74 14.78 0.04
N ALA A 204 -19.63 14.86 -1.30
CA ALA A 204 -20.56 15.63 -2.14
C ALA A 204 -21.99 15.07 -2.09
N ILE A 205 -22.17 13.74 -2.02
CA ILE A 205 -23.48 13.11 -1.83
C ILE A 205 -23.99 13.31 -0.39
N GLU A 206 -23.12 13.19 0.63
CA GLU A 206 -23.47 13.51 2.02
C GLU A 206 -23.96 14.96 2.13
N ALA A 207 -23.26 15.92 1.52
CA ALA A 207 -23.65 17.33 1.50
C ALA A 207 -24.95 17.58 0.70
N LYS A 208 -25.12 16.97 -0.48
CA LYS A 208 -26.37 17.01 -1.28
C LYS A 208 -27.58 16.56 -0.47
N GLU A 209 -27.42 15.48 0.30
CA GLU A 209 -28.48 14.87 1.11
C GLU A 209 -28.63 15.51 2.50
N LYS A 210 -27.78 16.50 2.85
CA LYS A 210 -27.72 17.17 4.15
C LYS A 210 -27.44 16.21 5.32
N VAL A 211 -26.59 15.24 5.04
CA VAL A 211 -26.02 14.27 5.98
C VAL A 211 -24.76 14.88 6.63
N GLU A 212 -24.35 14.37 7.79
CA GLU A 212 -23.09 14.76 8.41
C GLU A 212 -21.91 14.36 7.49
N ILE A 213 -21.21 15.36 6.96
CA ILE A 213 -20.09 15.18 6.05
C ILE A 213 -18.90 14.71 6.87
N LYS A 214 -18.46 13.47 6.65
CA LYS A 214 -17.27 12.94 7.34
C LYS A 214 -16.02 13.39 6.60
N ALA A 215 -14.92 13.60 7.33
CA ALA A 215 -13.62 13.94 6.77
C ALA A 215 -13.28 13.10 5.53
N GLU A 216 -12.65 13.75 4.55
CA GLU A 216 -12.11 13.09 3.37
C GLU A 216 -10.89 12.23 3.76
N ASN A 217 -10.59 11.22 2.95
CA ASN A 217 -9.33 10.50 3.07
C ASN A 217 -8.36 11.09 2.04
N GLN A 218 -7.26 11.70 2.48
CA GLN A 218 -6.19 12.18 1.60
C GLN A 218 -5.08 11.14 1.45
N THR A 219 -4.34 11.17 0.33
CA THR A 219 -3.10 10.42 0.17
C THR A 219 -2.03 10.97 1.11
N LEU A 220 -1.43 10.09 1.92
CA LEU A 220 -0.30 10.40 2.81
C LEU A 220 1.03 9.91 2.22
N ALA A 221 1.00 8.77 1.52
CA ALA A 221 2.12 8.22 0.79
C ALA A 221 1.63 7.34 -0.35
N THR A 222 2.31 7.37 -1.49
CA THR A 222 2.02 6.53 -2.65
C THR A 222 3.31 6.10 -3.36
N ILE A 223 3.31 4.92 -3.99
CA ILE A 223 4.32 4.50 -4.96
C ILE A 223 3.74 3.49 -5.96
N THR A 224 4.14 3.55 -7.23
CA THR A 224 3.82 2.48 -8.19
C THR A 224 4.73 1.26 -7.99
N LEU A 225 4.24 0.05 -8.28
CA LEU A 225 5.10 -1.16 -8.25
C LEU A 225 6.31 -1.02 -9.21
N GLN A 226 6.12 -0.32 -10.33
CA GLN A 226 7.18 0.07 -11.27
C GLN A 226 8.31 0.80 -10.55
N ASN A 227 8.03 1.95 -9.94
CA ASN A 227 9.05 2.76 -9.29
C ASN A 227 9.57 2.12 -8.00
N TYR A 228 8.76 1.33 -7.29
CA TYR A 228 9.22 0.56 -6.13
C TYR A 228 10.31 -0.47 -6.51
N PHE A 229 10.07 -1.33 -7.49
CA PHE A 229 11.07 -2.33 -7.90
C PHE A 229 12.29 -1.71 -8.62
N ARG A 230 12.17 -0.48 -9.15
CA ARG A 230 13.31 0.31 -9.66
C ARG A 230 14.25 0.82 -8.56
N LEU A 231 13.87 0.78 -7.28
CA LEU A 231 14.74 1.15 -6.15
C LEU A 231 15.85 0.11 -5.88
N TYR A 232 15.72 -1.12 -6.41
CA TYR A 232 16.65 -2.19 -6.11
C TYR A 232 17.95 -2.10 -6.95
N ASP A 233 19.12 -2.19 -6.30
CA ASP A 233 20.44 -2.20 -6.97
C ASP A 233 20.51 -3.30 -8.05
N LYS A 234 19.83 -4.42 -7.80
CA LYS A 234 19.66 -5.54 -8.72
C LYS A 234 18.23 -6.05 -8.68
N LEU A 235 17.67 -6.30 -9.87
CA LEU A 235 16.36 -6.90 -10.04
C LEU A 235 16.48 -8.15 -10.92
N SER A 236 15.68 -9.16 -10.62
CA SER A 236 15.49 -10.36 -11.42
C SER A 236 14.09 -10.93 -11.19
N GLY A 237 13.64 -11.83 -12.05
CA GLY A 237 12.39 -12.52 -11.82
C GLY A 237 12.26 -13.80 -12.64
N MET A 238 11.23 -14.59 -12.32
CA MET A 238 10.93 -15.88 -12.94
C MET A 238 9.43 -16.02 -13.19
N THR A 239 9.08 -16.71 -14.27
CA THR A 239 7.71 -17.06 -14.67
C THR A 239 7.76 -18.03 -15.85
N GLY A 240 6.67 -18.74 -16.12
CA GLY A 240 6.52 -19.53 -17.34
C GLY A 240 6.19 -18.71 -18.60
N THR A 241 5.85 -17.42 -18.48
CA THR A 241 5.16 -16.69 -19.57
C THR A 241 5.63 -15.25 -19.86
N ALA A 242 6.87 -14.88 -19.57
CA ALA A 242 7.40 -13.51 -19.77
C ALA A 242 7.68 -13.09 -21.23
N GLU A 243 7.79 -14.02 -22.18
CA GLU A 243 8.31 -13.72 -23.54
C GLU A 243 7.47 -12.67 -24.30
N THR A 244 6.16 -12.62 -24.08
CA THR A 244 5.27 -11.62 -24.71
C THR A 244 5.49 -10.21 -24.17
N GLU A 245 5.87 -10.08 -22.90
CA GLU A 245 6.05 -8.80 -22.21
C GLU A 245 7.51 -8.31 -22.22
N ALA A 246 8.41 -9.01 -22.92
CA ALA A 246 9.84 -8.76 -22.87
C ALA A 246 10.25 -7.31 -23.23
N ALA A 247 9.49 -6.65 -24.11
CA ALA A 247 9.70 -5.24 -24.45
C ALA A 247 9.33 -4.29 -23.29
N GLU A 248 8.22 -4.54 -22.60
CA GLU A 248 7.77 -3.75 -21.45
C GLU A 248 8.70 -3.96 -20.24
N LEU A 249 9.06 -5.21 -19.96
CA LEU A 249 10.01 -5.58 -18.90
C LEU A 249 11.39 -4.92 -19.12
N HIS A 250 11.88 -4.88 -20.36
CA HIS A 250 13.14 -4.21 -20.66
C HIS A 250 13.02 -2.69 -20.58
N GLN A 251 11.94 -2.10 -21.12
CA GLN A 251 11.76 -0.65 -21.16
C GLN A 251 11.58 -0.03 -19.76
N ILE A 252 10.83 -0.69 -18.87
CA ILE A 252 10.50 -0.14 -17.54
C ILE A 252 11.56 -0.53 -16.49
N TYR A 253 12.07 -1.76 -16.54
CA TYR A 253 12.90 -2.33 -15.48
C TYR A 253 14.32 -2.72 -15.91
N GLY A 254 14.69 -2.53 -17.19
CA GLY A 254 15.96 -3.00 -17.73
C GLY A 254 16.08 -4.53 -17.84
N LEU A 255 15.01 -5.28 -17.55
CA LEU A 255 15.03 -6.74 -17.48
C LEU A 255 15.05 -7.38 -18.87
N GLY A 256 16.04 -8.24 -19.13
CA GLY A 256 16.07 -9.12 -20.29
C GLY A 256 15.32 -10.43 -20.02
N VAL A 257 14.51 -10.89 -20.98
CA VAL A 257 13.82 -12.19 -20.89
C VAL A 257 14.62 -13.26 -21.63
N ILE A 258 14.92 -14.37 -20.95
CA ILE A 258 15.66 -15.51 -21.51
C ILE A 258 14.77 -16.76 -21.41
N PRO A 259 14.27 -17.32 -22.53
CA PRO A 259 13.50 -18.56 -22.50
C PRO A 259 14.41 -19.75 -22.18
N ILE A 260 14.30 -20.29 -20.97
CA ILE A 260 15.07 -21.46 -20.52
C ILE A 260 14.48 -22.74 -21.16
N PRO A 261 15.29 -23.60 -21.80
CA PRO A 261 14.81 -24.87 -22.33
C PRO A 261 14.19 -25.77 -21.26
N THR A 262 13.09 -26.45 -21.60
CA THR A 262 12.44 -27.37 -20.66
C THR A 262 13.29 -28.61 -20.41
N ASN A 263 13.31 -29.10 -19.17
CA ASN A 263 14.04 -30.32 -18.76
C ASN A 263 13.67 -31.57 -19.58
N ARG A 264 12.43 -31.63 -20.08
CA ARG A 264 11.93 -32.68 -20.96
C ARG A 264 11.12 -32.07 -22.11
N PRO A 265 10.98 -32.75 -23.26
CA PRO A 265 10.15 -32.30 -24.37
C PRO A 265 8.70 -32.07 -23.92
N MET A 266 8.09 -30.96 -24.34
CA MET A 266 6.68 -30.68 -24.10
C MET A 266 5.82 -31.46 -25.10
N VAL A 267 4.90 -32.28 -24.58
CA VAL A 267 4.05 -33.20 -25.39
C VAL A 267 2.53 -32.96 -25.20
N ARG A 268 2.15 -31.86 -24.54
CA ARG A 268 0.73 -31.50 -24.33
C ARG A 268 0.04 -31.21 -25.66
N VAL A 269 -1.17 -31.70 -25.81
CA VAL A 269 -2.04 -31.41 -26.97
C VAL A 269 -2.88 -30.17 -26.66
N ASP A 270 -2.51 -29.03 -27.24
CA ASP A 270 -3.31 -27.81 -27.18
C ASP A 270 -4.32 -27.79 -28.35
N ASN A 271 -5.60 -28.02 -28.05
CA ASN A 271 -6.68 -28.03 -29.03
C ASN A 271 -7.05 -26.61 -29.50
N GLY A 272 -7.74 -26.55 -30.64
CA GLY A 272 -8.49 -25.36 -31.04
C GLY A 272 -9.67 -25.05 -30.10
N ASP A 273 -10.08 -23.79 -30.07
CA ASP A 273 -11.21 -23.33 -29.26
C ASP A 273 -12.55 -23.82 -29.84
N LEU A 274 -13.48 -24.26 -28.99
CA LEU A 274 -14.87 -24.53 -29.36
C LEU A 274 -15.71 -23.30 -29.00
N ILE A 275 -16.36 -22.71 -30.01
CA ILE A 275 -17.07 -21.43 -29.88
C ILE A 275 -18.57 -21.65 -30.07
N TYR A 276 -19.38 -21.31 -29.08
CA TYR A 276 -20.83 -21.50 -29.07
C TYR A 276 -21.58 -20.18 -29.25
N LYS A 277 -22.85 -20.26 -29.68
CA LYS A 277 -23.70 -19.09 -29.88
C LYS A 277 -24.22 -18.50 -28.57
N THR A 278 -24.47 -19.34 -27.56
CA THR A 278 -24.97 -18.94 -26.24
C THR A 278 -24.08 -19.47 -25.12
N GLU A 279 -24.13 -18.83 -23.95
CA GLU A 279 -23.43 -19.31 -22.75
C GLU A 279 -24.00 -20.63 -22.23
N GLU A 280 -25.31 -20.84 -22.37
CA GLU A 280 -26.00 -22.06 -21.91
C GLU A 280 -25.48 -23.28 -22.68
N ALA A 281 -25.47 -23.22 -24.02
CA ALA A 281 -24.92 -24.28 -24.86
C ALA A 281 -23.41 -24.52 -24.63
N LYS A 282 -22.64 -23.44 -24.37
CA LYS A 282 -21.23 -23.54 -23.95
C LYS A 282 -21.11 -24.37 -22.68
N PHE A 283 -21.85 -24.01 -21.63
CA PHE A 283 -21.70 -24.67 -20.33
C PHE A 283 -22.24 -26.10 -20.33
N ASP A 284 -23.31 -26.40 -21.06
CA ASP A 284 -23.79 -27.78 -21.23
C ASP A 284 -22.72 -28.65 -21.91
N ALA A 285 -22.08 -28.16 -22.98
CA ALA A 285 -21.00 -28.87 -23.65
C ALA A 285 -19.74 -29.04 -22.77
N VAL A 286 -19.41 -28.04 -21.94
CA VAL A 286 -18.35 -28.15 -20.91
C VAL A 286 -18.68 -29.25 -19.90
N VAL A 287 -19.93 -29.31 -19.44
CA VAL A 287 -20.37 -30.31 -18.46
C VAL A 287 -20.35 -31.71 -19.04
N ASP A 288 -20.77 -31.90 -20.30
CA ASP A 288 -20.73 -33.21 -20.96
C ASP A 288 -19.30 -33.72 -21.20
N ASP A 289 -18.36 -32.88 -21.65
CA ASP A 289 -16.94 -33.25 -21.79
C ASP A 289 -16.32 -33.61 -20.42
N VAL A 290 -16.55 -32.80 -19.38
CA VAL A 290 -16.05 -33.10 -18.02
C VAL A 290 -16.62 -34.42 -17.48
N VAL A 291 -17.90 -34.73 -17.74
CA VAL A 291 -18.50 -36.01 -17.35
C VAL A 291 -17.82 -37.18 -18.08
N GLU A 292 -17.65 -37.11 -19.41
CA GLU A 292 -17.00 -38.16 -20.19
C GLU A 292 -15.54 -38.41 -19.75
N ARG A 293 -14.82 -37.34 -19.39
CA ARG A 293 -13.43 -37.38 -18.89
C ARG A 293 -13.36 -37.97 -17.48
N HIS A 294 -14.27 -37.57 -16.59
CA HIS A 294 -14.38 -38.07 -15.23
C HIS A 294 -14.74 -39.57 -15.19
N GLU A 295 -15.67 -40.03 -16.04
CA GLU A 295 -16.02 -41.45 -16.17
C GLU A 295 -14.85 -42.32 -16.65
N LYS A 296 -13.95 -41.76 -17.48
CA LYS A 296 -12.68 -42.39 -17.90
C LYS A 296 -11.57 -42.29 -16.83
N GLY A 297 -11.82 -41.60 -15.73
CA GLY A 297 -10.85 -41.36 -14.66
C GLY A 297 -9.78 -40.31 -14.97
N GLN A 298 -9.92 -39.52 -16.05
CA GLN A 298 -8.97 -38.46 -16.37
C GLN A 298 -9.18 -37.25 -15.42
N PRO A 299 -8.14 -36.72 -14.75
CA PRO A 299 -8.28 -35.50 -13.94
C PRO A 299 -8.52 -34.28 -14.81
N VAL A 300 -9.40 -33.38 -14.34
CA VAL A 300 -9.79 -32.16 -15.06
C VAL A 300 -9.66 -30.93 -14.17
N LEU A 301 -8.94 -29.92 -14.69
CA LEU A 301 -8.85 -28.57 -14.11
C LEU A 301 -9.62 -27.58 -15.00
N ILE A 302 -10.64 -26.94 -14.45
CA ILE A 302 -11.55 -26.03 -15.16
C ILE A 302 -11.26 -24.60 -14.69
N GLY A 303 -10.80 -23.73 -15.59
CA GLY A 303 -10.58 -22.30 -15.32
C GLY A 303 -11.78 -21.45 -15.71
N THR A 304 -12.30 -20.65 -14.77
CA THR A 304 -13.36 -19.66 -14.98
C THR A 304 -12.84 -18.24 -14.74
N THR A 305 -13.58 -17.22 -15.15
CA THR A 305 -13.24 -15.79 -14.96
C THR A 305 -13.84 -15.17 -13.69
N SER A 306 -14.88 -15.79 -13.11
CA SER A 306 -15.58 -15.24 -11.95
C SER A 306 -16.24 -16.30 -11.06
N VAL A 307 -16.36 -15.96 -9.77
CA VAL A 307 -16.93 -16.85 -8.74
C VAL A 307 -18.36 -17.27 -9.09
N GLU A 308 -19.15 -16.39 -9.71
CA GLU A 308 -20.52 -16.72 -10.14
C GLU A 308 -20.54 -17.87 -11.16
N ARG A 309 -19.60 -17.89 -12.12
CA ARG A 309 -19.50 -18.97 -13.10
C ARG A 309 -18.99 -20.27 -12.48
N SER A 310 -18.08 -20.20 -11.52
CA SER A 310 -17.63 -21.35 -10.74
C SER A 310 -18.77 -21.99 -9.95
N GLU A 311 -19.57 -21.17 -9.25
CA GLU A 311 -20.77 -21.60 -8.51
C GLU A 311 -21.88 -22.13 -9.43
N TYR A 312 -22.01 -21.58 -10.64
CA TYR A 312 -22.93 -22.10 -11.67
C TYR A 312 -22.51 -23.49 -12.14
N LEU A 313 -21.24 -23.68 -12.53
CA LEU A 313 -20.69 -24.97 -12.95
C LEU A 313 -20.78 -26.02 -11.84
N SER A 314 -20.45 -25.64 -10.60
CA SER A 314 -20.59 -26.50 -9.42
C SER A 314 -22.00 -27.07 -9.26
N LYS A 315 -23.03 -26.26 -9.48
CA LYS A 315 -24.43 -26.71 -9.46
C LYS A 315 -24.73 -27.68 -10.60
N GLN A 316 -24.15 -27.50 -11.79
CA GLN A 316 -24.35 -28.43 -12.91
C GLN A 316 -23.64 -29.78 -12.66
N PHE A 317 -22.40 -29.78 -12.17
CA PHE A 317 -21.68 -30.99 -11.78
C PHE A 317 -22.41 -31.75 -10.66
N THR A 318 -22.94 -31.03 -9.67
CA THR A 318 -23.76 -31.62 -8.59
C THR A 318 -25.01 -32.33 -9.16
N LYS A 319 -25.71 -31.73 -10.13
CA LYS A 319 -26.87 -32.37 -10.79
C LYS A 319 -26.49 -33.63 -11.59
N ARG A 320 -25.29 -33.65 -12.20
CA ARG A 320 -24.75 -34.81 -12.93
C ARG A 320 -24.08 -35.85 -12.03
N GLY A 321 -23.96 -35.61 -10.72
CA GLY A 321 -23.36 -36.53 -9.76
C GLY A 321 -21.83 -36.54 -9.73
N VAL A 322 -21.17 -35.56 -10.36
CA VAL A 322 -19.71 -35.46 -10.42
C VAL A 322 -19.18 -34.82 -9.14
N ALA A 323 -18.34 -35.56 -8.41
CA ALA A 323 -17.61 -35.03 -7.26
C ALA A 323 -16.52 -34.06 -7.73
N HIS A 324 -16.54 -32.82 -7.21
CA HIS A 324 -15.65 -31.75 -7.64
C HIS A 324 -15.35 -30.79 -6.49
N ASN A 325 -14.25 -30.06 -6.61
CA ASN A 325 -13.89 -28.97 -5.70
C ASN A 325 -13.97 -27.61 -6.42
N VAL A 326 -14.21 -26.53 -5.65
CA VAL A 326 -14.27 -25.15 -6.17
C VAL A 326 -13.29 -24.28 -5.41
N LEU A 327 -12.44 -23.56 -6.14
CA LEU A 327 -11.42 -22.65 -5.63
C LEU A 327 -11.78 -21.22 -6.01
N ASN A 328 -11.90 -20.35 -5.01
CA ASN A 328 -12.47 -19.02 -5.16
C ASN A 328 -11.48 -17.90 -4.78
N ALA A 329 -10.17 -18.20 -4.67
CA ALA A 329 -9.11 -17.29 -4.25
C ALA A 329 -9.42 -16.60 -2.89
N LYS A 330 -9.87 -17.39 -1.92
CA LYS A 330 -10.21 -16.93 -0.55
C LYS A 330 -9.42 -17.62 0.55
N PHE A 331 -9.06 -18.89 0.36
CA PHE A 331 -8.45 -19.71 1.41
C PHE A 331 -7.20 -20.43 0.88
N HIS A 332 -6.16 -19.66 0.56
CA HIS A 332 -4.97 -20.12 -0.19
C HIS A 332 -4.33 -21.42 0.32
N GLU A 333 -4.29 -21.67 1.63
CA GLU A 333 -3.75 -22.91 2.21
C GLU A 333 -4.63 -24.16 1.93
N GLN A 334 -5.95 -24.00 2.06
CA GLN A 334 -6.91 -25.06 1.72
C GLN A 334 -6.93 -25.28 0.20
N GLU A 335 -6.86 -24.20 -0.59
CA GLU A 335 -6.83 -24.25 -2.05
C GLU A 335 -5.56 -24.93 -2.57
N ALA A 336 -4.39 -24.65 -1.98
CA ALA A 336 -3.14 -25.35 -2.29
C ALA A 336 -3.22 -26.85 -1.96
N THR A 337 -3.86 -27.22 -0.84
CA THR A 337 -4.10 -28.63 -0.48
C THR A 337 -4.96 -29.34 -1.52
N ILE A 338 -6.04 -28.70 -2.01
CA ILE A 338 -6.91 -29.26 -3.05
C ILE A 338 -6.14 -29.40 -4.38
N ILE A 339 -5.37 -28.39 -4.79
CA ILE A 339 -4.57 -28.42 -6.03
C ILE A 339 -3.50 -29.51 -5.99
N ALA A 340 -2.89 -29.75 -4.82
CA ALA A 340 -1.93 -30.84 -4.63
C ALA A 340 -2.56 -32.22 -4.85
N GLU A 341 -3.87 -32.39 -4.74
CA GLU A 341 -4.60 -33.63 -5.03
C GLU A 341 -5.32 -33.63 -6.39
N ALA A 342 -5.43 -32.48 -7.06
CA ALA A 342 -6.16 -32.31 -8.32
C ALA A 342 -5.62 -33.13 -9.52
N GLY A 343 -4.41 -33.68 -9.41
CA GLY A 343 -3.82 -34.58 -10.42
C GLY A 343 -4.12 -36.06 -10.22
N ARG A 344 -4.95 -36.45 -9.23
CA ARG A 344 -5.36 -37.85 -9.00
C ARG A 344 -6.47 -38.30 -9.96
N GLN A 345 -6.58 -39.62 -10.15
CA GLN A 345 -7.58 -40.23 -11.02
C GLN A 345 -9.01 -39.75 -10.68
N GLY A 346 -9.73 -39.27 -11.69
CA GLY A 346 -11.10 -38.77 -11.57
C GLY A 346 -11.27 -37.43 -10.83
N ALA A 347 -10.20 -36.77 -10.39
CA ALA A 347 -10.32 -35.48 -9.70
C ALA A 347 -10.84 -34.37 -10.63
N VAL A 348 -11.89 -33.65 -10.23
CA VAL A 348 -12.43 -32.49 -10.94
C VAL A 348 -12.30 -31.25 -10.07
N THR A 349 -11.60 -30.24 -10.56
CA THR A 349 -11.31 -29.00 -9.83
C THR A 349 -11.70 -27.79 -10.65
N VAL A 350 -12.54 -26.92 -10.10
CA VAL A 350 -12.93 -25.63 -10.70
C VAL A 350 -12.11 -24.53 -10.02
N ALA A 351 -11.30 -23.82 -10.80
CA ALA A 351 -10.47 -22.71 -10.34
C ALA A 351 -11.00 -21.39 -10.90
N THR A 352 -11.29 -20.44 -10.00
CA THR A 352 -11.68 -19.09 -10.38
C THR A 352 -10.44 -18.24 -10.66
N ASN A 353 -10.38 -17.64 -11.85
CA ASN A 353 -9.19 -16.99 -12.42
C ASN A 353 -7.95 -17.90 -12.29
N MET A 354 -6.97 -17.48 -11.49
CA MET A 354 -5.74 -18.22 -11.21
C MET A 354 -5.69 -18.80 -9.79
N ALA A 355 -6.85 -19.07 -9.17
CA ALA A 355 -6.92 -19.75 -7.88
C ALA A 355 -6.10 -21.07 -7.90
N GLY A 356 -5.32 -21.32 -6.85
CA GLY A 356 -4.35 -22.41 -6.85
C GLY A 356 -2.97 -22.07 -7.45
N ARG A 357 -2.69 -20.79 -7.74
CA ARG A 357 -1.37 -20.32 -8.19
C ARG A 357 -0.23 -20.74 -7.24
N GLY A 358 0.97 -20.86 -7.80
CA GLY A 358 2.18 -21.28 -7.08
C GLY A 358 2.15 -22.73 -6.56
N THR A 359 1.08 -23.49 -6.83
CA THR A 359 0.99 -24.91 -6.49
C THR A 359 0.93 -25.75 -7.77
N ASP A 360 1.73 -26.82 -7.80
CA ASP A 360 1.92 -27.67 -8.96
C ASP A 360 0.93 -28.85 -8.95
N VAL A 361 0.12 -28.95 -10.01
CA VAL A 361 -0.71 -30.13 -10.28
C VAL A 361 0.18 -31.23 -10.84
N VAL A 362 0.65 -32.11 -9.96
CA VAL A 362 1.44 -33.30 -10.31
C VAL A 362 0.49 -34.48 -10.50
N LEU A 363 0.67 -35.27 -11.57
CA LEU A 363 -0.15 -36.47 -11.79
C LEU A 363 0.03 -37.46 -10.62
N GLY A 364 -1.06 -38.03 -10.11
CA GLY A 364 -1.08 -38.84 -8.87
C GLY A 364 -1.05 -38.02 -7.56
N GLY A 365 -0.82 -36.72 -7.64
CA GLY A 365 -0.74 -35.79 -6.50
C GLY A 365 0.69 -35.29 -6.25
N ASN A 366 0.83 -34.13 -5.61
CA ASN A 366 2.12 -33.51 -5.35
C ASN A 366 2.82 -34.16 -4.15
N PRO A 367 3.95 -34.90 -4.33
CA PRO A 367 4.52 -35.73 -3.27
C PRO A 367 5.12 -34.90 -2.14
N ASP A 368 5.74 -33.75 -2.43
CA ASP A 368 6.38 -32.91 -1.42
C ASP A 368 5.34 -32.26 -0.49
N ILE A 369 4.24 -31.75 -1.07
CA ILE A 369 3.14 -31.14 -0.30
C ILE A 369 2.38 -32.21 0.49
N LEU A 370 2.15 -33.39 -0.10
CA LEU A 370 1.50 -34.50 0.60
C LEU A 370 2.37 -35.04 1.76
N ALA A 371 3.69 -35.02 1.63
CA ALA A 371 4.62 -35.36 2.71
C ALA A 371 4.60 -34.31 3.82
N ASP A 372 4.72 -33.01 3.50
CA ASP A 372 4.63 -31.91 4.49
C ASP A 372 3.30 -31.96 5.26
N LEU A 373 2.18 -32.06 4.56
CA LEU A 373 0.84 -32.18 5.18
C LEU A 373 0.72 -33.43 6.07
N LYS A 374 1.43 -34.52 5.77
CA LYS A 374 1.45 -35.72 6.60
C LYS A 374 2.26 -35.51 7.88
N LEU A 375 3.38 -34.80 7.82
CA LEU A 375 4.22 -34.46 8.98
C LEU A 375 3.57 -33.41 9.88
N ARG A 376 2.96 -32.35 9.31
CA ARG A 376 2.19 -31.36 10.06
C ARG A 376 1.00 -31.97 10.81
N LYS A 377 0.35 -32.99 10.24
CA LYS A 377 -0.70 -33.77 10.92
C LYS A 377 -0.17 -34.59 12.11
N GLN A 378 1.14 -34.83 12.20
CA GLN A 378 1.81 -35.47 13.34
C GLN A 378 2.31 -34.43 14.37
N GLY A 379 2.16 -33.13 14.10
CA GLY A 379 2.64 -32.04 14.95
C GLY A 379 4.07 -31.58 14.65
N LEU A 380 4.68 -32.05 13.56
CA LEU A 380 6.02 -31.66 13.14
C LEU A 380 5.97 -30.42 12.24
N ASP A 381 6.87 -29.47 12.49
CA ASP A 381 7.00 -28.22 11.74
C ASP A 381 8.46 -27.92 11.35
N PRO A 382 8.75 -27.41 10.12
CA PRO A 382 10.10 -27.11 9.66
C PRO A 382 10.86 -26.03 10.44
N VAL A 383 10.17 -25.22 11.24
CA VAL A 383 10.74 -24.09 12.01
C VAL A 383 10.79 -24.43 13.50
N GLU A 384 9.67 -24.89 14.07
CA GLU A 384 9.58 -25.18 15.51
C GLU A 384 10.27 -26.50 15.90
N THR A 385 10.25 -27.52 15.04
CA THR A 385 10.81 -28.86 15.31
C THR A 385 11.73 -29.35 14.19
N PRO A 386 12.81 -28.61 13.84
CA PRO A 386 13.57 -28.84 12.62
C PRO A 386 14.27 -30.21 12.58
N GLU A 387 14.88 -30.66 13.68
CA GLU A 387 15.58 -31.94 13.74
C GLU A 387 14.63 -33.14 13.58
N GLU A 388 13.46 -33.08 14.24
CA GLU A 388 12.44 -34.13 14.17
C GLU A 388 11.75 -34.15 12.81
N TYR A 389 11.50 -32.98 12.22
CA TYR A 389 10.93 -32.84 10.88
C TYR A 389 11.86 -33.43 9.82
N GLU A 390 13.15 -33.07 9.81
CA GLU A 390 14.11 -33.60 8.82
C GLU A 390 14.32 -35.12 8.98
N ALA A 391 14.37 -35.64 10.21
CA ALA A 391 14.48 -37.08 10.46
C ALA A 391 13.25 -37.87 9.96
N ALA A 392 12.06 -37.25 9.95
CA ALA A 392 10.82 -37.83 9.46
C ALA A 392 10.56 -37.56 7.95
N TRP A 393 11.24 -36.57 7.35
CA TRP A 393 11.04 -36.13 5.98
C TRP A 393 11.34 -37.21 4.94
N GLU A 394 12.55 -37.79 4.95
CA GLU A 394 12.93 -38.81 3.95
C GLU A 394 12.01 -40.05 3.99
N PRO A 395 11.69 -40.66 5.15
CA PRO A 395 10.77 -41.80 5.20
C PRO A 395 9.35 -41.45 4.73
N ALA A 396 8.81 -40.29 5.11
CA ALA A 396 7.48 -39.87 4.71
C ALA A 396 7.40 -39.60 3.20
N LEU A 397 8.44 -38.97 2.64
CA LEU A 397 8.52 -38.62 1.23
C LEU A 397 8.63 -39.87 0.34
N GLU A 398 9.42 -40.87 0.71
CA GLU A 398 9.52 -42.11 -0.09
C GLU A 398 8.23 -42.94 -0.06
N GLU A 399 7.52 -43.01 1.07
CA GLU A 399 6.20 -43.64 1.14
C GLU A 399 5.19 -42.94 0.23
N VAL A 400 5.12 -41.61 0.29
CA VAL A 400 4.21 -40.79 -0.53
C VAL A 400 4.58 -40.86 -2.02
N LYS A 401 5.87 -40.81 -2.38
CA LYS A 401 6.33 -40.98 -3.77
C LYS A 401 5.94 -42.34 -4.34
N ALA A 402 6.02 -43.42 -3.55
CA ALA A 402 5.62 -44.74 -4.00
C ALA A 402 4.12 -44.80 -4.33
N GLN A 403 3.27 -44.19 -3.51
CA GLN A 403 1.83 -44.05 -3.77
C GLN A 403 1.56 -43.17 -5.00
N VAL A 404 2.08 -41.94 -5.00
CA VAL A 404 1.91 -40.96 -6.10
C VAL A 404 2.33 -41.57 -7.44
N LYS A 405 3.42 -42.33 -7.49
CA LYS A 405 3.89 -42.96 -8.73
C LYS A 405 2.88 -43.94 -9.32
N ALA A 406 2.25 -44.79 -8.49
CA ALA A 406 1.24 -45.75 -8.96
C ALA A 406 -0.02 -45.05 -9.48
N ASP A 407 -0.47 -44.01 -8.77
CA ASP A 407 -1.61 -43.18 -9.20
C ASP A 407 -1.27 -42.40 -10.49
N ALA A 408 -0.04 -41.88 -10.59
CA ALA A 408 0.44 -41.11 -11.74
C ALA A 408 0.49 -41.93 -13.03
N ASP A 409 0.96 -43.18 -12.97
CA ASP A 409 1.02 -44.05 -14.15
C ASP A 409 -0.39 -44.38 -14.67
N THR A 410 -1.35 -44.62 -13.78
CA THR A 410 -2.78 -44.76 -14.12
C THR A 410 -3.35 -43.49 -14.77
N VAL A 411 -3.00 -42.32 -14.25
CA VAL A 411 -3.43 -41.03 -14.81
C VAL A 411 -2.78 -40.74 -16.17
N ARG A 412 -1.53 -41.17 -16.41
CA ARG A 412 -0.87 -41.07 -17.72
C ARG A 412 -1.59 -41.92 -18.77
N GLU A 413 -2.00 -43.13 -18.42
CA GLU A 413 -2.80 -44.01 -19.29
C GLU A 413 -4.17 -43.40 -19.62
N ALA A 414 -4.78 -42.67 -18.68
CA ALA A 414 -6.01 -41.90 -18.89
C ALA A 414 -5.81 -40.60 -19.73
N GLY A 415 -4.60 -40.31 -20.20
CA GLY A 415 -4.29 -39.14 -21.04
C GLY A 415 -3.67 -37.94 -20.30
N GLY A 416 -3.36 -38.08 -19.00
CA GLY A 416 -2.80 -37.02 -18.17
C GLY A 416 -3.80 -35.94 -17.79
N LEU A 417 -3.33 -34.79 -17.29
CA LEU A 417 -4.22 -33.70 -16.86
C LEU A 417 -4.92 -33.04 -18.06
N TYR A 418 -6.23 -32.96 -18.02
CA TYR A 418 -7.01 -32.14 -18.95
C TYR A 418 -7.26 -30.74 -18.35
N VAL A 419 -6.96 -29.70 -19.12
CA VAL A 419 -7.21 -28.31 -18.75
C VAL A 419 -8.29 -27.71 -19.66
N LEU A 420 -9.37 -27.23 -19.05
CA LEU A 420 -10.50 -26.64 -19.73
C LEU A 420 -10.63 -25.16 -19.33
N GLY A 421 -10.45 -24.23 -20.27
CA GLY A 421 -10.81 -22.83 -20.08
C GLY A 421 -12.27 -22.57 -20.48
N THR A 422 -13.07 -21.93 -19.63
CA THR A 422 -14.50 -21.69 -19.92
C THR A 422 -14.80 -20.34 -20.55
N GLU A 423 -13.81 -19.44 -20.59
CA GLU A 423 -13.82 -18.10 -21.20
C GLU A 423 -12.36 -17.74 -21.57
N ARG A 424 -12.16 -16.63 -22.30
CA ARG A 424 -10.83 -16.03 -22.50
C ARG A 424 -10.57 -14.99 -21.41
N HIS A 425 -9.35 -14.96 -20.87
CA HIS A 425 -8.92 -13.90 -19.95
C HIS A 425 -8.57 -12.61 -20.70
N ASP A 426 -8.41 -11.51 -19.96
CA ASP A 426 -7.98 -10.19 -20.46
C ASP A 426 -6.64 -10.24 -21.24
N SER A 427 -5.80 -11.26 -21.04
CA SER A 427 -4.59 -11.50 -21.83
C SER A 427 -4.42 -12.97 -22.22
N ARG A 428 -3.81 -13.19 -23.38
CA ARG A 428 -3.42 -14.52 -23.87
C ARG A 428 -2.36 -15.17 -22.99
N ARG A 429 -1.60 -14.36 -22.26
CA ARG A 429 -0.59 -14.79 -21.29
C ARG A 429 -1.22 -15.61 -20.17
N ILE A 430 -2.29 -15.10 -19.54
CA ILE A 430 -3.03 -15.80 -18.48
C ILE A 430 -3.67 -17.08 -19.02
N ASP A 431 -4.25 -17.06 -20.23
CA ASP A 431 -4.75 -18.29 -20.88
C ASP A 431 -3.66 -19.35 -21.04
N ASN A 432 -2.42 -18.94 -21.37
CA ASN A 432 -1.29 -19.85 -21.51
C ASN A 432 -0.76 -20.35 -20.17
N GLN A 433 -0.83 -19.56 -19.09
CA GLN A 433 -0.55 -20.02 -17.74
C GLN A 433 -1.54 -21.13 -17.33
N LEU A 434 -2.83 -20.98 -17.65
CA LEU A 434 -3.84 -22.01 -17.44
C LEU A 434 -3.50 -23.30 -18.21
N ARG A 435 -3.25 -23.22 -19.53
CA ARG A 435 -2.77 -24.37 -20.34
C ARG A 435 -1.52 -25.02 -19.74
N GLY A 436 -0.59 -24.20 -19.24
CA GLY A 436 0.66 -24.58 -18.59
C GLY A 436 0.50 -25.38 -17.28
N ARG A 437 -0.70 -25.46 -16.70
CA ARG A 437 -0.97 -26.38 -15.58
C ARG A 437 -0.86 -27.85 -16.01
N SER A 438 -1.08 -28.17 -17.29
CA SER A 438 -0.96 -29.51 -17.88
C SER A 438 0.35 -29.71 -18.68
N GLY A 439 0.77 -30.97 -18.84
CA GLY A 439 1.95 -31.37 -19.63
C GLY A 439 3.30 -31.12 -18.95
N ARG A 440 3.32 -31.04 -17.62
CA ARG A 440 4.53 -30.75 -16.82
C ARG A 440 5.55 -31.88 -16.92
N GLN A 441 6.84 -31.54 -16.94
CA GLN A 441 7.95 -32.52 -17.02
C GLN A 441 7.78 -33.59 -18.12
N GLY A 442 7.19 -33.20 -19.27
CA GLY A 442 6.96 -34.09 -20.40
C GLY A 442 5.90 -35.17 -20.17
N ASP A 443 5.06 -35.04 -19.14
CA ASP A 443 3.87 -35.86 -18.98
C ASP A 443 2.87 -35.62 -20.12
N PRO A 444 2.04 -36.62 -20.48
CA PRO A 444 0.89 -36.42 -21.36
C PRO A 444 -0.10 -35.42 -20.73
N GLY A 445 -0.90 -34.80 -21.59
CA GLY A 445 -1.93 -33.87 -21.17
C GLY A 445 -2.59 -33.19 -22.34
N GLU A 446 -3.73 -32.57 -22.08
CA GLU A 446 -4.55 -31.92 -23.10
C GLU A 446 -5.04 -30.57 -22.58
N SER A 447 -5.20 -29.58 -23.46
CA SER A 447 -5.92 -28.35 -23.13
C SER A 447 -6.94 -27.98 -24.20
N ARG A 448 -8.03 -27.32 -23.81
CA ARG A 448 -9.07 -26.79 -24.70
C ARG A 448 -9.75 -25.57 -24.07
N PHE A 449 -10.23 -24.65 -24.90
CA PHE A 449 -11.06 -23.53 -24.46
C PHE A 449 -12.46 -23.65 -25.07
N TYR A 450 -13.47 -23.47 -24.22
CA TYR A 450 -14.88 -23.39 -24.59
C TYR A 450 -15.29 -21.92 -24.42
N LEU A 451 -15.77 -21.31 -25.49
CA LEU A 451 -16.07 -19.88 -25.57
C LEU A 451 -17.50 -19.68 -26.05
N SER A 452 -18.11 -18.53 -25.78
CA SER A 452 -19.37 -18.15 -26.39
C SER A 452 -19.36 -16.71 -26.91
N LEU A 453 -20.23 -16.44 -27.88
CA LEU A 453 -20.54 -15.08 -28.32
C LEU A 453 -21.12 -14.22 -27.18
N GLY A 454 -21.68 -14.84 -26.14
CA GLY A 454 -22.20 -14.17 -24.96
C GLY A 454 -21.16 -13.87 -23.87
N ASP A 455 -19.91 -14.33 -23.98
CA ASP A 455 -18.89 -14.16 -22.92
C ASP A 455 -18.54 -12.68 -22.69
N GLU A 456 -18.04 -12.33 -21.49
CA GLU A 456 -17.79 -10.93 -21.11
C GLU A 456 -16.86 -10.20 -22.09
N LEU A 457 -15.76 -10.84 -22.50
CA LEU A 457 -14.82 -10.30 -23.49
C LEU A 457 -15.53 -9.95 -24.82
N MET A 458 -16.53 -10.73 -25.25
CA MET A 458 -17.28 -10.47 -26.47
C MET A 458 -18.29 -9.33 -26.28
N ARG A 459 -18.98 -9.28 -25.12
CA ARG A 459 -19.89 -8.18 -24.77
C ARG A 459 -19.19 -6.83 -24.73
N ARG A 460 -17.97 -6.78 -24.17
CA ARG A 460 -17.16 -5.54 -24.09
C ARG A 460 -16.78 -4.99 -25.47
N PHE A 461 -16.63 -5.82 -26.51
CA PHE A 461 -15.95 -5.41 -27.75
C PHE A 461 -16.76 -5.38 -29.06
N ASN A 462 -18.04 -5.81 -29.13
CA ASN A 462 -19.04 -5.24 -30.06
C ASN A 462 -20.42 -5.92 -30.02
N GLY A 463 -21.49 -5.12 -30.04
CA GLY A 463 -22.85 -5.62 -30.34
C GLY A 463 -23.10 -5.86 -31.84
N GLY A 464 -22.79 -4.89 -32.71
CA GLY A 464 -23.21 -4.92 -34.12
C GLY A 464 -22.53 -5.99 -34.99
N ALA A 465 -21.26 -6.32 -34.69
CA ALA A 465 -20.57 -7.42 -35.38
C ALA A 465 -21.17 -8.78 -34.98
N LEU A 466 -21.42 -8.96 -33.68
CA LEU A 466 -22.05 -10.14 -33.09
C LEU A 466 -23.46 -10.35 -33.65
N GLU A 467 -24.27 -9.30 -33.70
CA GLU A 467 -25.60 -9.28 -34.28
C GLU A 467 -25.56 -9.69 -35.76
N SER A 468 -24.63 -9.13 -36.55
CA SER A 468 -24.46 -9.52 -37.96
C SER A 468 -24.04 -10.98 -38.18
N ILE A 469 -23.31 -11.56 -37.23
CA ILE A 469 -22.88 -12.97 -37.20
C ILE A 469 -24.08 -13.84 -36.84
N MET A 470 -24.81 -13.51 -35.76
CA MET A 470 -26.01 -14.22 -35.30
C MET A 470 -27.18 -14.14 -36.29
N THR A 471 -27.34 -13.05 -37.04
CA THR A 471 -28.37 -12.93 -38.10
C THR A 471 -28.01 -13.69 -39.37
N ARG A 472 -26.72 -13.95 -39.65
CA ARG A 472 -26.26 -14.70 -40.85
C ARG A 472 -26.07 -16.19 -40.61
N LEU A 473 -25.71 -16.60 -39.40
CA LEU A 473 -25.54 -17.99 -39.01
C LEU A 473 -26.85 -18.54 -38.45
N ASN A 474 -27.65 -19.14 -39.32
CA ASN A 474 -28.81 -19.94 -38.94
C ASN A 474 -28.38 -21.32 -38.40
N LEU A 475 -27.42 -21.30 -37.47
CA LEU A 475 -26.81 -22.46 -36.83
C LEU A 475 -27.59 -22.79 -35.53
N PRO A 476 -27.82 -24.08 -35.22
CA PRO A 476 -28.27 -24.49 -33.89
C PRO A 476 -27.31 -24.01 -32.79
N ASP A 477 -27.83 -23.76 -31.59
CA ASP A 477 -27.04 -23.17 -30.49
C ASP A 477 -25.98 -24.13 -29.92
N ASP A 478 -26.21 -25.44 -30.05
CA ASP A 478 -25.39 -26.56 -29.60
C ASP A 478 -24.24 -26.95 -30.55
N VAL A 479 -24.20 -26.39 -31.76
CA VAL A 479 -23.17 -26.71 -32.77
C VAL A 479 -21.99 -25.73 -32.68
N PRO A 480 -20.74 -26.20 -32.49
CA PRO A 480 -19.56 -25.33 -32.49
C PRO A 480 -19.36 -24.55 -33.79
N ILE A 481 -19.02 -23.27 -33.66
CA ILE A 481 -18.86 -22.32 -34.76
C ILE A 481 -17.41 -22.36 -35.27
N GLU A 482 -17.12 -23.25 -36.22
CA GLU A 482 -15.81 -23.34 -36.91
C GLU A 482 -15.61 -22.25 -37.99
N ALA A 483 -15.78 -20.97 -37.62
CA ALA A 483 -15.65 -19.85 -38.52
C ALA A 483 -14.37 -19.03 -38.23
N LYS A 484 -13.40 -19.03 -39.16
CA LYS A 484 -12.15 -18.23 -39.08
C LYS A 484 -12.38 -16.74 -38.78
N MET A 485 -13.52 -16.19 -39.20
CA MET A 485 -13.95 -14.81 -38.88
C MET A 485 -14.13 -14.61 -37.36
N VAL A 486 -14.78 -15.55 -36.68
CA VAL A 486 -15.12 -15.47 -35.26
C VAL A 486 -13.87 -15.66 -34.41
N SER A 487 -13.00 -16.63 -34.73
CA SER A 487 -11.70 -16.80 -34.07
C SER A 487 -10.82 -15.55 -34.21
N LYS A 488 -10.86 -14.87 -35.37
CA LYS A 488 -10.15 -13.59 -35.57
C LYS A 488 -10.76 -12.46 -34.75
N ALA A 489 -12.09 -12.41 -34.60
CA ALA A 489 -12.77 -11.42 -33.77
C ALA A 489 -12.41 -11.58 -32.28
N ILE A 490 -12.46 -12.81 -31.74
CA ILE A 490 -12.05 -13.11 -30.36
C ILE A 490 -10.60 -12.69 -30.12
N LYS A 491 -9.67 -13.07 -31.01
CA LYS A 491 -8.27 -12.64 -30.92
C LYS A 491 -8.14 -11.11 -30.94
N SER A 492 -8.90 -10.43 -31.80
CA SER A 492 -8.88 -8.97 -31.89
C SER A 492 -9.39 -8.29 -30.62
N ALA A 493 -10.43 -8.82 -29.99
CA ALA A 493 -10.95 -8.32 -28.72
C ALA A 493 -9.92 -8.48 -27.60
N GLN A 494 -9.32 -9.68 -27.47
CA GLN A 494 -8.27 -9.94 -26.48
C GLN A 494 -7.06 -8.99 -26.66
N THR A 495 -6.54 -8.84 -27.88
CA THR A 495 -5.43 -7.91 -28.15
C THR A 495 -5.80 -6.43 -27.91
N GLN A 496 -7.07 -6.05 -28.06
CA GLN A 496 -7.50 -4.69 -27.73
C GLN A 496 -7.57 -4.46 -26.20
N VAL A 497 -7.93 -5.47 -25.41
CA VAL A 497 -7.82 -5.45 -23.94
C VAL A 497 -6.36 -5.40 -23.49
N GLU A 498 -5.49 -6.20 -24.09
CA GLU A 498 -4.03 -6.20 -23.83
C GLU A 498 -3.45 -4.79 -24.05
N GLN A 499 -3.74 -4.16 -25.19
CA GLN A 499 -3.28 -2.79 -25.49
C GLN A 499 -3.90 -1.75 -24.54
N GLN A 500 -5.17 -1.89 -24.16
CA GLN A 500 -5.81 -0.98 -23.22
C GLN A 500 -5.16 -1.05 -21.83
N ASN A 501 -4.90 -2.26 -21.33
CA ASN A 501 -4.19 -2.47 -20.07
C ASN A 501 -2.76 -1.92 -20.11
N PHE A 502 -2.05 -2.11 -21.24
CA PHE A 502 -0.72 -1.54 -21.45
C PHE A 502 -0.72 0.01 -21.38
N GLU A 503 -1.63 0.68 -22.10
CA GLU A 503 -1.71 2.15 -22.05
C GLU A 503 -2.15 2.65 -20.66
N ILE A 504 -2.98 1.92 -19.92
CA ILE A 504 -3.30 2.23 -18.52
C ILE A 504 -2.03 2.22 -17.66
N ARG A 505 -1.23 1.13 -17.68
CA ARG A 505 0.02 1.04 -16.90
C ARG A 505 1.03 2.12 -17.27
N LYS A 506 1.21 2.34 -18.57
CA LYS A 506 2.11 3.35 -19.13
C LYS A 506 1.71 4.76 -18.68
N ASN A 507 0.41 5.06 -18.61
CA ASN A 507 -0.07 6.33 -18.08
C ASN A 507 0.11 6.42 -16.55
N VAL A 508 -0.22 5.37 -15.80
CA VAL A 508 0.02 5.31 -14.34
C VAL A 508 1.49 5.56 -14.00
N LEU A 509 2.43 4.92 -14.71
CA LEU A 509 3.86 5.15 -14.58
C LEU A 509 4.23 6.60 -14.93
N LYS A 510 3.81 7.13 -16.08
CA LYS A 510 4.13 8.50 -16.52
C LYS A 510 3.77 9.58 -15.48
N TYR A 511 2.59 9.47 -14.86
CA TYR A 511 2.18 10.42 -13.81
C TYR A 511 2.98 10.21 -12.51
N ASP A 512 3.25 8.96 -12.11
CA ASP A 512 4.10 8.69 -10.94
C ASP A 512 5.59 9.02 -11.19
N GLU A 513 6.10 9.10 -12.42
CA GLU A 513 7.48 9.56 -12.67
C GLU A 513 7.71 11.02 -12.25
N VAL A 514 6.68 11.87 -12.36
CA VAL A 514 6.72 13.26 -11.89
C VAL A 514 6.75 13.28 -10.36
N MET A 515 5.80 12.58 -9.73
CA MET A 515 5.75 12.45 -8.27
C MET A 515 6.98 11.76 -7.70
N ASN A 516 7.58 10.80 -8.41
CA ASN A 516 8.76 10.07 -7.96
C ASN A 516 9.98 10.99 -7.83
N GLN A 517 10.18 11.92 -8.76
CA GLN A 517 11.29 12.88 -8.67
C GLN A 517 11.16 13.76 -7.43
N GLN A 518 9.95 14.29 -7.18
CA GLN A 518 9.64 15.09 -5.99
C GLN A 518 9.79 14.28 -4.70
N ARG A 519 9.20 13.07 -4.68
CA ARG A 519 9.25 12.11 -3.56
C ARG A 519 10.67 11.70 -3.20
N THR A 520 11.55 11.47 -4.18
CA THR A 520 12.98 11.16 -3.92
C THR A 520 13.66 12.29 -3.15
N VAL A 521 13.49 13.55 -3.56
CA VAL A 521 14.06 14.72 -2.86
C VAL A 521 13.55 14.78 -1.42
N ILE A 522 12.23 14.68 -1.22
CA ILE A 522 11.60 14.78 0.11
C ILE A 522 11.97 13.61 1.02
N TYR A 523 12.09 12.39 0.49
CA TYR A 523 12.45 11.20 1.28
C TYR A 523 13.95 11.16 1.62
N GLU A 524 14.83 11.62 0.72
CA GLU A 524 16.25 11.83 1.06
C GLU A 524 16.40 12.87 2.17
N GLU A 525 15.67 13.99 2.07
CA GLU A 525 15.73 15.06 3.06
C GLU A 525 15.18 14.62 4.42
N ARG A 526 14.04 13.93 4.43
CA ARG A 526 13.51 13.25 5.63
C ARG A 526 14.55 12.34 6.27
N ARG A 527 15.22 11.51 5.47
CA ARG A 527 16.22 10.55 5.98
C ARG A 527 17.40 11.28 6.63
N ARG A 528 17.91 12.37 6.05
CA ARG A 528 18.99 13.18 6.68
C ARG A 528 18.58 13.72 8.05
N ILE A 529 17.35 14.25 8.15
CA ILE A 529 16.79 14.74 9.42
C ILE A 529 16.70 13.60 10.45
N LEU A 530 16.18 12.44 10.06
CA LEU A 530 16.03 11.28 10.95
C LEU A 530 17.38 10.68 11.39
N GLU A 531 18.37 10.62 10.49
CA GLU A 531 19.73 10.10 10.77
C GLU A 531 20.53 10.98 11.74
N GLY A 532 19.98 12.13 12.16
CA GLY A 532 20.62 13.03 13.13
C GLY A 532 21.72 13.86 12.50
N ALA A 533 21.65 14.14 11.19
CA ALA A 533 22.56 15.05 10.54
C ALA A 533 22.55 16.44 11.21
N ASP A 534 23.68 17.13 11.09
CA ASP A 534 23.78 18.53 11.46
C ASP A 534 23.10 19.40 10.39
N MET A 535 22.14 20.23 10.82
CA MET A 535 21.30 21.02 9.94
C MET A 535 21.67 22.51 9.97
N GLU A 536 22.71 22.92 10.71
CA GLU A 536 23.09 24.34 10.91
C GLU A 536 23.22 25.10 9.59
N GLY A 537 24.10 24.63 8.70
CA GLY A 537 24.34 25.30 7.41
C GLY A 537 23.14 25.25 6.46
N GLN A 538 22.20 24.33 6.67
CA GLN A 538 20.95 24.29 5.91
C GLN A 538 19.94 25.29 6.44
N VAL A 539 19.80 25.41 7.77
CA VAL A 539 18.95 26.42 8.42
C VAL A 539 19.46 27.83 8.15
N GLU A 540 20.77 28.07 8.20
CA GLU A 540 21.35 29.36 7.78
C GLU A 540 21.04 29.67 6.31
N GLY A 541 21.09 28.65 5.44
CA GLY A 541 20.65 28.74 4.05
C GLY A 541 19.16 29.13 3.92
N MET A 542 18.27 28.48 4.69
CA MET A 542 16.84 28.84 4.69
C MET A 542 16.59 30.26 5.18
N ILE A 543 17.25 30.70 6.26
CA ILE A 543 17.17 32.08 6.77
C ILE A 543 17.62 33.06 5.69
N THR A 544 18.73 32.75 5.01
CA THR A 544 19.30 33.59 3.94
C THR A 544 18.35 33.69 2.74
N ASP A 545 17.82 32.56 2.27
CA ASP A 545 16.85 32.48 1.17
C ASP A 545 15.58 33.27 1.47
N VAL A 546 14.97 33.03 2.64
CA VAL A 546 13.69 33.65 3.04
C VAL A 546 13.84 35.17 3.15
N ILE A 547 14.83 35.66 3.91
CA ILE A 547 15.04 37.11 4.09
C ILE A 547 15.38 37.77 2.74
N THR A 548 16.20 37.11 1.92
CA THR A 548 16.49 37.60 0.57
C THR A 548 15.21 37.69 -0.27
N ALA A 549 14.31 36.71 -0.22
CA ALA A 549 13.05 36.74 -0.97
C ALA A 549 12.12 37.88 -0.51
N TYR A 550 12.00 38.14 0.78
CA TYR A 550 11.20 39.28 1.29
C TYR A 550 11.79 40.63 0.88
N VAL A 551 13.10 40.82 1.00
CA VAL A 551 13.78 42.05 0.55
C VAL A 551 13.64 42.21 -0.96
N ASP A 552 13.89 41.15 -1.73
CA ASP A 552 13.84 41.18 -3.19
C ASP A 552 12.42 41.44 -3.72
N GLY A 553 11.38 40.93 -3.04
CA GLY A 553 9.98 41.22 -3.34
C GLY A 553 9.61 42.69 -3.03
N ALA A 554 9.95 43.18 -1.84
CA ALA A 554 9.67 44.56 -1.41
C ALA A 554 10.49 45.63 -2.16
N THR A 555 11.60 45.24 -2.80
CA THR A 555 12.49 46.12 -3.58
C THR A 555 12.52 45.79 -5.08
N SER A 556 11.47 45.11 -5.57
CA SER A 556 11.37 44.64 -6.96
C SER A 556 11.07 45.74 -7.97
N GLU A 557 10.28 46.75 -7.59
CA GLU A 557 9.89 47.90 -8.40
C GLU A 557 10.14 49.23 -7.66
N GLY A 558 10.26 50.32 -8.43
CA GLY A 558 10.46 51.67 -7.88
C GLY A 558 11.89 52.03 -7.47
N TYR A 559 12.05 53.24 -6.94
CA TYR A 559 13.29 53.72 -6.30
C TYR A 559 13.21 53.53 -4.77
N VAL A 560 14.30 53.79 -4.04
CA VAL A 560 14.38 53.69 -2.56
C VAL A 560 13.25 54.48 -1.85
N GLU A 561 12.79 55.56 -2.48
CA GLU A 561 11.68 56.38 -2.02
C GLU A 561 10.33 55.64 -2.08
N ASP A 562 10.12 54.78 -3.08
CA ASP A 562 8.88 54.05 -3.36
C ASP A 562 8.75 52.73 -2.55
N TRP A 563 9.83 52.23 -1.94
CA TRP A 563 9.81 50.96 -1.19
C TRP A 563 8.96 51.05 0.09
N ASP A 564 8.04 50.10 0.26
CA ASP A 564 7.23 49.94 1.47
C ASP A 564 8.00 49.16 2.56
N LEU A 565 8.90 49.89 3.23
CA LEU A 565 9.67 49.36 4.35
C LEU A 565 8.80 49.08 5.60
N GLU A 566 7.61 49.69 5.72
CA GLU A 566 6.70 49.43 6.85
C GLU A 566 6.02 48.05 6.70
N GLN A 567 5.58 47.72 5.49
CA GLN A 567 5.08 46.38 5.15
C GLN A 567 6.19 45.32 5.30
N LEU A 568 7.39 45.58 4.79
CA LEU A 568 8.54 44.67 4.92
C LEU A 568 8.88 44.38 6.38
N TRP A 569 9.01 45.41 7.24
CA TRP A 569 9.29 45.21 8.66
C TRP A 569 8.13 44.52 9.40
N THR A 570 6.89 44.71 8.96
CA THR A 570 5.73 44.04 9.56
C THR A 570 5.76 42.54 9.26
N ALA A 571 6.12 42.14 8.04
CA ALA A 571 6.29 40.74 7.66
C ALA A 571 7.51 40.10 8.32
N LEU A 572 8.67 40.76 8.35
CA LEU A 572 9.87 40.19 8.98
C LEU A 572 9.68 39.96 10.49
N LYS A 573 8.92 40.83 11.18
CA LYS A 573 8.55 40.66 12.60
C LYS A 573 7.66 39.45 12.90
N THR A 574 6.98 38.86 11.92
CA THR A 574 6.26 37.59 12.13
C THR A 574 7.18 36.38 12.01
N LEU A 575 8.35 36.53 11.37
CA LEU A 575 9.33 35.46 11.19
C LEU A 575 10.36 35.44 12.32
N TYR A 576 10.97 36.59 12.65
CA TYR A 576 12.05 36.66 13.63
C TYR A 576 12.03 37.98 14.43
N PRO A 577 12.67 38.04 15.61
CA PRO A 577 12.71 39.26 16.43
C PRO A 577 13.69 40.29 15.84
N VAL A 578 13.23 41.05 14.84
CA VAL A 578 14.00 42.12 14.16
C VAL A 578 14.58 43.12 15.17
N GLY A 579 15.91 43.22 15.22
CA GLY A 579 16.65 44.07 16.17
C GLY A 579 16.91 45.49 15.66
N ILE A 580 16.82 45.70 14.34
CA ILE A 580 17.10 46.97 13.66
C ILE A 580 15.82 47.71 13.23
N ASP A 581 15.84 49.05 13.27
CA ASP A 581 14.73 49.90 12.83
C ASP A 581 14.98 50.43 11.41
N HIS A 582 13.99 50.33 10.52
CA HIS A 582 14.08 50.83 9.14
C HIS A 582 14.46 52.31 9.08
N LYS A 583 14.05 53.13 10.06
CA LYS A 583 14.32 54.58 10.10
C LYS A 583 15.79 54.90 10.33
N VAL A 584 16.50 54.01 11.02
CA VAL A 584 17.94 54.13 11.25
C VAL A 584 18.74 53.73 10.00
N LEU A 585 18.23 52.77 9.22
CA LEU A 585 18.85 52.30 7.97
C LEU A 585 18.57 53.20 6.77
N SER A 586 17.35 53.76 6.67
CA SER A 586 16.99 54.71 5.61
C SER A 586 17.56 56.11 5.84
N GLY A 587 18.18 56.37 6.99
CA GLY A 587 18.84 57.66 7.28
C GLY A 587 17.87 58.85 7.36
N GLU A 588 16.61 58.63 7.77
CA GLU A 588 15.60 59.69 7.90
C GLU A 588 16.06 60.77 8.89
N ASN A 589 16.43 61.93 8.37
CA ASN A 589 16.62 63.15 9.16
C ASN A 589 15.25 63.75 9.57
N GLU A 590 15.23 64.74 10.48
CA GLU A 590 14.01 65.37 11.01
C GLU A 590 13.08 66.00 9.93
N ASP A 591 13.57 66.17 8.69
CA ASP A 591 12.83 66.69 7.53
C ASP A 591 12.24 65.62 6.59
N GLY A 592 12.51 64.33 6.81
CA GLY A 592 11.88 63.21 6.08
C GLY A 592 12.49 62.82 4.72
N GLU A 593 13.69 63.30 4.39
CA GLU A 593 14.45 62.81 3.24
C GLU A 593 15.08 61.44 3.55
N LYS A 594 14.77 60.43 2.72
CA LYS A 594 15.41 59.09 2.74
C LYS A 594 16.80 59.18 2.10
N GLY A 595 17.79 58.51 2.68
CA GLY A 595 19.15 58.40 2.14
C GLY A 595 19.29 57.37 1.00
N ASP A 596 20.47 57.35 0.38
CA ASP A 596 20.90 56.41 -0.66
C ASP A 596 21.14 55.00 -0.07
N LEU A 597 20.08 54.31 0.38
CA LEU A 597 20.15 52.93 0.86
C LEU A 597 20.00 51.96 -0.32
N SER A 598 21.06 51.23 -0.68
CA SER A 598 20.96 50.22 -1.74
C SER A 598 20.27 48.94 -1.26
N ARG A 599 19.71 48.18 -2.22
CA ARG A 599 19.08 46.86 -1.96
C ARG A 599 20.06 45.88 -1.33
N ASP A 600 21.33 45.91 -1.74
CA ASP A 600 22.36 45.01 -1.22
C ASP A 600 22.75 45.36 0.22
N GLU A 601 22.84 46.65 0.56
CA GLU A 601 23.06 47.10 1.94
C GLU A 601 21.88 46.77 2.87
N LEU A 602 20.64 46.98 2.40
CA LEU A 602 19.44 46.57 3.13
C LEU A 602 19.39 45.05 3.38
N ARG A 603 19.72 44.26 2.35
CA ARG A 603 19.77 42.79 2.41
C ARG A 603 20.79 42.32 3.43
N GLU A 604 22.05 42.76 3.33
CA GLU A 604 23.12 42.33 4.24
C GLU A 604 22.86 42.78 5.68
N ALA A 605 22.33 43.99 5.90
CA ALA A 605 21.97 44.46 7.24
C ALA A 605 20.90 43.57 7.91
N LEU A 606 19.87 43.16 7.17
CA LEU A 606 18.84 42.25 7.66
C LEU A 606 19.35 40.81 7.86
N LEU A 607 20.27 40.34 7.01
CA LEU A 607 20.93 39.04 7.18
C LEU A 607 21.84 39.00 8.41
N GLU A 608 22.59 40.08 8.70
CA GLU A 608 23.43 40.18 9.90
C GLU A 608 22.59 40.26 11.19
N ASP A 609 21.49 41.01 11.17
CA ASP A 609 20.51 41.07 12.27
C ASP A 609 19.86 39.70 12.53
N ALA A 610 19.40 38.99 11.49
CA ALA A 610 18.79 37.69 11.63
C ALA A 610 19.78 36.59 12.08
N ARG A 611 21.03 36.59 11.59
CA ARG A 611 22.09 35.71 12.10
C ARG A 611 22.37 35.97 13.59
N SER A 612 22.39 37.23 13.98
CA SER A 612 22.59 37.64 15.39
C SER A 612 21.42 37.20 16.28
N ALA A 613 20.18 37.36 15.80
CA ALA A 613 18.99 36.85 16.46
C ALA A 613 19.01 35.31 16.56
N TYR A 614 19.50 34.62 15.54
CA TYR A 614 19.59 33.15 15.53
C TYR A 614 20.60 32.64 16.56
N ALA A 615 21.79 33.23 16.62
CA ALA A 615 22.79 32.89 17.64
C ALA A 615 22.31 33.19 19.08
N ALA A 616 21.55 34.28 19.26
CA ALA A 616 20.91 34.57 20.55
C ALA A 616 19.83 33.53 20.91
N ARG A 617 19.07 33.05 19.92
CA ARG A 617 18.04 32.02 20.08
C ARG A 617 18.64 30.65 20.40
N GLU A 618 19.72 30.26 19.73
CA GLU A 618 20.47 29.04 20.03
C GLU A 618 20.97 29.04 21.49
N ALA A 619 21.58 30.14 21.94
CA ALA A 619 22.04 30.28 23.32
C ALA A 619 20.89 30.22 24.36
N GLU A 620 19.68 30.66 24.01
CA GLU A 620 18.48 30.51 24.84
C GLU A 620 18.06 29.03 24.95
N ILE A 621 17.92 28.34 23.82
CA ILE A 621 17.45 26.95 23.78
C ILE A 621 18.46 25.98 24.42
N ASP A 622 19.75 26.14 24.15
CA ASP A 622 20.80 25.34 24.79
C ASP A 622 20.87 25.61 26.31
N GLY A 623 20.55 26.83 26.74
CA GLY A 623 20.39 27.17 28.16
C GLY A 623 19.19 26.52 28.85
N ILE A 624 18.15 26.13 28.09
CA ILE A 624 16.93 25.48 28.58
C ILE A 624 17.05 23.94 28.55
N ALA A 625 17.61 23.37 27.48
CA ALA A 625 17.56 21.93 27.20
C ALA A 625 18.90 21.20 27.41
N GLY A 626 20.02 21.92 27.36
CA GLY A 626 21.37 21.38 27.37
C GLY A 626 22.10 21.58 26.04
N GLU A 627 23.37 21.19 26.00
CA GLU A 627 24.26 21.29 24.83
C GLU A 627 23.66 20.57 23.60
N ASN A 628 23.54 21.29 22.47
CA ASN A 628 22.86 20.86 21.23
C ASN A 628 21.32 20.79 21.30
N GLY A 629 20.70 21.47 22.26
CA GLY A 629 19.25 21.62 22.34
C GLY A 629 18.65 22.26 21.08
N MET A 630 19.32 23.27 20.51
CA MET A 630 18.91 23.90 19.25
C MET A 630 18.92 22.92 18.09
N ARG A 631 19.95 22.07 17.98
CA ARG A 631 20.07 21.05 16.91
C ARG A 631 18.93 20.02 16.96
N GLU A 632 18.43 19.69 18.15
CA GLU A 632 17.26 18.82 18.29
C GLU A 632 15.95 19.55 17.93
N LEU A 633 15.82 20.83 18.29
CA LEU A 633 14.70 21.68 17.90
C LEU A 633 14.60 21.79 16.36
N GLU A 634 15.73 22.06 15.68
CA GLU A 634 15.82 22.09 14.22
C GLU A 634 15.25 20.85 13.56
N ARG A 635 15.75 19.66 13.94
CA ARG A 635 15.30 18.39 13.36
C ARG A 635 13.80 18.18 13.56
N ARG A 636 13.27 18.48 14.75
CA ARG A 636 11.83 18.31 15.05
C ARG A 636 10.95 19.29 14.26
N VAL A 637 11.34 20.56 14.17
CA VAL A 637 10.62 21.58 13.40
C VAL A 637 10.65 21.24 11.92
N LEU A 638 11.84 21.02 11.34
CA LEU A 638 12.00 20.67 9.92
C LEU A 638 11.20 19.43 9.54
N LEU A 639 11.27 18.35 10.33
CA LEU A 639 10.52 17.12 10.06
C LEU A 639 9.01 17.36 10.06
N SER A 640 8.49 18.10 11.04
CA SER A 640 7.05 18.35 11.19
C SER A 640 6.49 19.27 10.10
N VAL A 641 7.20 20.35 9.77
CA VAL A 641 6.82 21.27 8.69
C VAL A 641 6.88 20.55 7.34
N LEU A 642 7.95 19.79 7.08
CA LEU A 642 8.10 18.96 5.88
C LEU A 642 6.95 17.93 5.76
N ASP A 643 6.61 17.22 6.83
CA ASP A 643 5.50 16.25 6.82
C ASP A 643 4.15 16.87 6.51
N ARG A 644 3.86 18.04 7.08
CA ARG A 644 2.58 18.71 6.81
C ARG A 644 2.55 19.31 5.41
N LYS A 645 3.60 20.05 4.99
CA LYS A 645 3.70 20.64 3.65
C LYS A 645 3.67 19.59 2.54
N TRP A 646 4.35 18.46 2.73
CA TRP A 646 4.31 17.35 1.77
C TRP A 646 2.92 16.71 1.68
N ARG A 647 2.20 16.54 2.81
CA ARG A 647 0.81 16.04 2.82
C ARG A 647 -0.18 17.02 2.17
N GLU A 648 -0.02 18.32 2.40
CA GLU A 648 -0.76 19.39 1.71
C GLU A 648 -0.53 19.28 0.20
N HIS A 649 0.73 19.19 -0.25
CA HIS A 649 1.09 19.04 -1.66
C HIS A 649 0.58 17.73 -2.29
N LEU A 650 0.64 16.59 -1.59
CA LEU A 650 0.07 15.33 -2.08
C LEU A 650 -1.45 15.41 -2.33
N TYR A 651 -2.18 16.11 -1.46
CA TYR A 651 -3.61 16.36 -1.64
C TYR A 651 -3.85 17.16 -2.94
N GLU A 652 -3.19 18.31 -3.08
CA GLU A 652 -3.30 19.17 -4.27
C GLU A 652 -2.86 18.47 -5.57
N MET A 653 -1.84 17.62 -5.52
CA MET A 653 -1.36 16.86 -6.68
C MET A 653 -2.32 15.75 -7.14
N ASP A 654 -3.13 15.18 -6.24
CA ASP A 654 -4.23 14.28 -6.61
C ASP A 654 -5.34 15.08 -7.34
N TYR A 655 -5.72 16.27 -6.86
CA TYR A 655 -6.67 17.16 -7.57
C TYR A 655 -6.16 17.59 -8.95
N LEU A 656 -4.91 18.00 -9.05
CA LEU A 656 -4.29 18.40 -10.32
C LEU A 656 -4.36 17.24 -11.34
N LYS A 657 -4.06 16.01 -10.90
CA LYS A 657 -4.07 14.81 -11.73
C LYS A 657 -5.47 14.44 -12.23
N GLU A 658 -6.52 14.64 -11.42
CA GLU A 658 -7.90 14.48 -11.86
C GLU A 658 -8.33 15.58 -12.84
N GLY A 659 -8.01 16.84 -12.54
CA GLY A 659 -8.41 18.01 -13.34
C GLY A 659 -7.73 18.11 -14.70
N ILE A 660 -6.47 17.67 -14.82
CA ILE A 660 -5.67 17.87 -16.05
C ILE A 660 -6.25 17.16 -17.27
N GLY A 661 -7.00 16.07 -17.08
CA GLY A 661 -7.66 15.33 -18.17
C GLY A 661 -8.65 16.18 -18.97
N LEU A 662 -9.25 17.21 -18.37
CA LEU A 662 -10.17 18.13 -19.04
C LEU A 662 -9.42 19.13 -19.96
N ARG A 663 -8.16 19.46 -19.65
CA ARG A 663 -7.34 20.39 -20.45
C ARG A 663 -6.90 19.79 -21.79
N ALA A 664 -7.00 18.46 -21.95
CA ALA A 664 -6.76 17.75 -23.22
C ALA A 664 -7.61 18.27 -24.40
N MET A 665 -8.76 18.92 -24.12
CA MET A 665 -9.61 19.53 -25.14
C MET A 665 -8.91 20.69 -25.90
N ALA A 666 -7.88 21.31 -25.31
CA ALA A 666 -7.16 22.46 -25.88
C ALA A 666 -5.96 22.09 -26.78
N GLN A 667 -5.86 20.84 -27.25
CA GLN A 667 -4.74 20.32 -28.06
C GLN A 667 -3.34 20.37 -27.41
N ARG A 668 -3.26 20.58 -26.08
CA ARG A 668 -2.02 20.47 -25.32
C ARG A 668 -1.88 19.08 -24.71
N ASP A 669 -0.66 18.59 -24.54
CA ASP A 669 -0.40 17.30 -23.88
C ASP A 669 -0.63 17.44 -22.37
N PRO A 670 -1.62 16.73 -21.77
CA PRO A 670 -1.92 16.85 -20.35
C PRO A 670 -0.73 16.48 -19.45
N LEU A 671 0.17 15.60 -19.89
CA LEU A 671 1.32 15.22 -19.08
C LEU A 671 2.33 16.38 -18.93
N VAL A 672 2.46 17.21 -19.97
CA VAL A 672 3.40 18.36 -19.96
C VAL A 672 2.86 19.48 -19.08
N GLU A 673 1.57 19.76 -19.13
CA GLU A 673 0.95 20.74 -18.22
C GLU A 673 0.95 20.22 -16.77
N TYR A 674 0.67 18.93 -16.53
CA TYR A 674 0.82 18.30 -15.20
C TYR A 674 2.26 18.39 -14.66
N GLN A 675 3.27 18.16 -15.50
CA GLN A 675 4.68 18.29 -15.13
C GLN A 675 5.04 19.72 -14.76
N ARG A 676 4.53 20.70 -15.51
CA ARG A 676 4.78 22.12 -15.26
C ARG A 676 4.10 22.61 -13.99
N GLU A 677 2.77 22.48 -13.93
CA GLU A 677 1.99 22.94 -12.77
C GLU A 677 2.41 22.21 -11.50
N GLY A 678 2.65 20.90 -11.57
CA GLY A 678 3.14 20.11 -10.45
C GLY A 678 4.57 20.48 -10.00
N TYR A 679 5.42 21.00 -10.90
CA TYR A 679 6.74 21.53 -10.53
C TYR A 679 6.63 22.91 -9.89
N ASP A 680 5.80 23.80 -10.46
CA ASP A 680 5.56 25.15 -9.93
C ASP A 680 4.95 25.06 -8.51
N MET A 681 3.99 24.15 -8.29
CA MET A 681 3.44 23.83 -6.96
C MET A 681 4.50 23.25 -6.00
N PHE A 682 5.38 22.38 -6.48
CA PHE A 682 6.45 21.81 -5.67
C PHE A 682 7.50 22.85 -5.24
N GLN A 683 7.84 23.82 -6.11
CA GLN A 683 8.69 24.95 -5.71
C GLN A 683 7.98 25.82 -4.65
N GLY A 684 6.71 26.18 -4.87
CA GLY A 684 5.93 26.93 -3.88
C GLY A 684 5.80 26.22 -2.52
N MET A 685 5.67 24.89 -2.53
CA MET A 685 5.70 24.07 -1.31
C MET A 685 7.07 24.12 -0.61
N LEU A 686 8.18 24.05 -1.37
CA LEU A 686 9.54 24.15 -0.81
C LEU A 686 9.82 25.53 -0.22
N ASP A 687 9.41 26.61 -0.87
CA ASP A 687 9.61 27.97 -0.36
C ASP A 687 8.75 28.22 0.88
N GLY A 688 7.48 27.80 0.88
CA GLY A 688 6.63 27.85 2.06
C GLY A 688 7.13 26.96 3.22
N LEU A 689 7.82 25.85 2.93
CA LEU A 689 8.51 25.03 3.93
C LEU A 689 9.66 25.79 4.57
N LYS A 690 10.49 26.51 3.80
CA LYS A 690 11.58 27.35 4.33
C LYS A 690 11.04 28.45 5.24
N GLU A 691 10.09 29.24 4.75
CA GLU A 691 9.48 30.36 5.47
C GLU A 691 8.91 29.91 6.81
N GLU A 692 8.08 28.87 6.79
CA GLU A 692 7.40 28.36 7.98
C GLU A 692 8.38 27.69 8.96
N SER A 693 9.42 27.00 8.46
CA SER A 693 10.49 26.45 9.31
C SER A 693 11.24 27.55 10.04
N VAL A 694 11.66 28.62 9.35
CA VAL A 694 12.32 29.79 9.94
C VAL A 694 11.42 30.43 11.01
N GLY A 695 10.14 30.67 10.68
CA GLY A 695 9.16 31.24 11.61
C GLY A 695 8.99 30.41 12.89
N PHE A 696 8.95 29.07 12.79
CA PHE A 696 8.88 28.22 13.97
C PHE A 696 10.19 28.23 14.79
N LEU A 697 11.36 28.18 14.17
CA LEU A 697 12.65 28.15 14.89
C LEU A 697 12.84 29.36 15.82
N PHE A 698 12.45 30.55 15.35
CA PHE A 698 12.51 31.77 16.14
C PHE A 698 11.42 31.86 17.22
N ASN A 699 10.19 31.44 16.94
CA ASN A 699 9.02 31.78 17.78
C ASN A 699 8.46 30.63 18.64
N LEU A 700 8.79 29.37 18.36
CA LEU A 700 8.21 28.21 19.04
C LEU A 700 8.58 28.20 20.54
N GLN A 701 7.59 28.17 21.42
CA GLN A 701 7.84 28.10 22.88
C GLN A 701 8.29 26.69 23.28
N VAL A 702 9.46 26.62 23.91
CA VAL A 702 10.10 25.38 24.35
C VAL A 702 10.03 25.25 25.86
N GLU A 703 9.52 24.12 26.35
CA GLU A 703 9.50 23.77 27.77
C GLU A 703 10.42 22.57 28.05
N ALA A 704 11.28 22.68 29.06
CA ALA A 704 12.12 21.56 29.51
C ALA A 704 11.29 20.58 30.35
N THR A 705 11.14 19.33 29.88
CA THR A 705 10.49 18.28 30.68
C THR A 705 11.41 17.87 31.84
N PRO A 706 11.01 18.00 33.12
CA PRO A 706 11.78 17.39 34.20
C PRO A 706 11.74 15.86 34.04
N ALA A 707 12.91 15.21 34.07
CA ALA A 707 13.00 13.77 33.90
C ALA A 707 12.07 13.01 34.86
N PRO A 708 11.33 11.98 34.40
CA PRO A 708 10.42 11.24 35.27
C PRO A 708 11.22 10.60 36.40
N ALA A 709 10.92 11.02 37.64
CA ALA A 709 11.55 10.47 38.82
C ALA A 709 11.25 8.96 38.90
N GLY A 710 12.27 8.14 38.63
CA GLY A 710 12.18 6.69 38.77
C GLY A 710 11.71 6.29 40.18
N PRO A 711 11.06 5.12 40.33
CA PRO A 711 10.44 4.73 41.59
C PRO A 711 11.46 4.77 42.72
N ALA A 712 11.18 5.62 43.72
CA ALA A 712 12.10 5.87 44.83
C ALA A 712 12.45 4.56 45.55
N ALA A 713 13.71 4.17 45.47
CA ALA A 713 14.22 3.03 46.23
C ALA A 713 13.97 3.29 47.72
N SER A 714 13.27 2.35 48.38
CA SER A 714 12.89 2.47 49.78
C SER A 714 14.13 2.68 50.65
N ALA A 715 14.23 3.84 51.30
CA ALA A 715 15.36 4.21 52.12
C ALA A 715 15.54 3.22 53.30
N GLY A 716 16.64 2.47 53.27
CA GLY A 716 17.07 1.67 54.42
C GLY A 716 17.45 2.58 55.59
N LEU A 717 16.80 2.39 56.74
CA LEU A 717 17.08 3.15 57.96
C LEU A 717 18.55 2.96 58.39
N ALA A 718 19.30 4.05 58.42
CA ALA A 718 20.60 4.10 59.09
C ALA A 718 20.40 4.14 60.61
N VAL A 719 20.94 3.16 61.33
CA VAL A 719 20.98 3.13 62.80
C VAL A 719 22.37 3.56 63.28
N ALA A 720 22.40 4.57 64.15
CA ALA A 720 23.63 5.13 64.73
C ALA A 720 24.29 4.17 65.76
N PRO A 721 25.61 4.31 66.03
CA PRO A 721 26.38 3.25 66.68
C PRO A 721 26.41 3.33 68.22
N GLY A 722 26.37 2.16 68.86
CA GLY A 722 27.00 1.93 70.17
C GLY A 722 26.11 1.27 71.23
N LEU A 723 26.40 0.00 71.58
CA LEU A 723 26.60 -0.51 72.95
C LEU A 723 26.82 -2.04 72.98
N ALA A 724 27.83 -2.47 73.76
CA ALA A 724 28.04 -3.78 74.38
C ALA A 724 28.13 -5.09 73.53
N SER A 725 29.29 -5.75 73.67
CA SER A 725 29.59 -7.20 73.48
C SER A 725 28.80 -8.09 74.50
N PRO A 726 28.79 -9.46 74.47
CA PRO A 726 29.89 -10.38 74.04
C PRO A 726 29.53 -11.79 73.46
N VAL A 727 30.58 -12.58 73.18
CA VAL A 727 30.64 -14.07 72.98
C VAL A 727 30.06 -14.62 71.66
N GLY A 728 30.71 -15.52 70.89
CA GLY A 728 32.07 -16.10 70.98
C GLY A 728 32.26 -17.28 70.00
N SER A 729 33.51 -17.72 69.80
CA SER A 729 33.98 -18.86 68.95
C SER A 729 33.74 -18.75 67.41
N GLY A 730 34.66 -19.12 66.53
CA GLY A 730 36.02 -19.64 66.72
C GLY A 730 36.88 -19.58 65.43
N ARG A 731 38.20 -19.46 65.62
CA ARG A 731 39.27 -19.57 64.60
C ARG A 731 39.59 -21.07 64.30
N PRO A 732 40.43 -21.47 63.30
CA PRO A 732 41.60 -20.73 62.82
C PRO A 732 41.95 -20.77 61.31
N ALA A 733 42.85 -19.86 60.91
CA ALA A 733 43.76 -19.96 59.74
C ALA A 733 45.07 -20.69 60.19
N PRO A 734 46.27 -20.68 59.53
CA PRO A 734 46.79 -19.94 58.35
C PRO A 734 47.19 -20.94 57.22
N ALA A 735 48.15 -20.78 56.28
CA ALA A 735 49.26 -19.82 56.09
C ALA A 735 49.68 -19.67 54.61
N ALA A 736 50.88 -19.14 54.37
CA ALA A 736 51.48 -18.86 53.06
C ALA A 736 52.96 -19.30 52.98
N THR A 737 53.52 -19.40 51.76
CA THR A 737 54.93 -19.22 51.30
C THR A 737 55.06 -19.81 49.87
N SER A 738 55.99 -19.47 48.96
CA SER A 738 57.03 -18.43 48.82
C SER A 738 57.51 -18.35 47.34
N ALA A 739 58.16 -17.25 46.91
CA ALA A 739 58.80 -17.12 45.58
C ALA A 739 60.22 -17.75 45.53
N PRO A 740 60.95 -17.85 44.38
CA PRO A 740 61.53 -16.69 43.66
C PRO A 740 61.56 -16.81 42.10
N ALA A 741 62.28 -15.91 41.41
CA ALA A 741 62.24 -15.66 39.95
C ALA A 741 63.57 -15.89 39.21
N ALA A 742 63.52 -15.97 37.85
CA ALA A 742 64.67 -15.71 36.95
C ALA A 742 64.24 -15.33 35.50
N THR A 743 64.82 -14.23 34.99
CA THR A 743 65.21 -13.85 33.60
C THR A 743 64.70 -14.65 32.37
N GLY A 744 64.36 -14.05 31.22
CA GLY A 744 64.45 -12.65 30.78
C GLY A 744 64.04 -12.42 29.30
N ASP A 745 64.18 -11.18 28.84
CA ASP A 745 63.94 -10.59 27.50
C ASP A 745 62.51 -10.37 26.93
N ARG A 746 62.34 -9.12 26.48
CA ARG A 746 61.24 -8.47 25.70
C ARG A 746 61.76 -8.24 24.26
N PRO A 747 60.97 -7.83 23.23
CA PRO A 747 59.68 -7.09 23.26
C PRO A 747 58.60 -7.74 22.35
N ALA A 748 57.42 -7.17 22.05
CA ALA A 748 56.78 -5.89 22.38
C ALA A 748 55.27 -6.11 22.64
N ALA A 749 54.64 -5.26 23.45
CA ALA A 749 53.21 -5.37 23.75
C ALA A 749 52.37 -4.42 22.88
N LYS A 750 51.29 -4.92 22.26
CA LYS A 750 50.11 -4.10 21.95
C LYS A 750 49.24 -4.03 23.20
N ALA A 751 48.79 -2.83 23.55
CA ALA A 751 47.99 -2.61 24.76
C ALA A 751 46.55 -3.12 24.60
N ALA A 752 45.96 -3.55 25.71
CA ALA A 752 44.52 -3.79 25.82
C ALA A 752 43.74 -2.46 25.74
N PRO A 753 42.46 -2.47 25.33
CA PRO A 753 41.65 -1.25 25.23
C PRO A 753 41.45 -0.57 26.59
N ALA A 754 41.40 0.76 26.56
CA ALA A 754 41.14 1.60 27.72
C ALA A 754 39.69 1.45 28.22
N PRO A 755 39.39 1.76 29.49
CA PRO A 755 38.01 1.74 30.00
C PRO A 755 37.16 2.79 29.28
N ALA A 756 35.88 2.46 29.10
CA ALA A 756 34.91 3.35 28.46
C ALA A 756 34.81 4.70 29.19
N ALA A 757 34.70 5.78 28.42
CA ALA A 757 34.27 7.08 28.93
C ALA A 757 32.88 6.95 29.58
N PRO A 758 32.54 7.77 30.59
CA PRO A 758 31.19 7.79 31.13
C PRO A 758 30.22 8.14 30.01
N ALA A 759 29.11 7.40 29.91
CA ALA A 759 28.06 7.73 28.97
C ALA A 759 27.57 9.15 29.25
N GLN A 760 27.57 10.01 28.22
CA GLN A 760 26.85 11.28 28.29
C GLN A 760 25.39 10.96 28.63
N ALA A 761 24.83 11.70 29.59
CA ALA A 761 23.42 11.57 29.91
C ALA A 761 22.61 11.90 28.64
N ALA A 762 21.61 11.07 28.31
CA ALA A 762 20.69 11.40 27.25
C ALA A 762 20.07 12.78 27.53
N PRO A 763 20.04 13.70 26.55
CA PRO A 763 19.55 15.05 26.77
C PRO A 763 18.09 15.03 27.22
N THR A 764 17.72 16.07 27.94
CA THR A 764 16.37 16.23 28.49
C THR A 764 15.36 16.32 27.34
N ALA A 765 14.39 15.40 27.30
CA ALA A 765 13.41 15.37 26.21
C ALA A 765 12.64 16.71 26.12
N LEU A 766 13.01 17.51 25.12
CA LEU A 766 12.33 18.71 24.70
C LEU A 766 10.84 18.41 24.45
N ARG A 767 9.96 19.33 24.86
CA ARG A 767 8.55 19.34 24.44
C ARG A 767 8.23 20.64 23.73
N ALA A 768 7.59 20.50 22.59
CA ALA A 768 7.14 21.60 21.74
C ALA A 768 5.61 21.59 21.69
N LYS A 769 5.00 22.61 22.30
CA LYS A 769 3.55 22.70 22.43
C LYS A 769 2.91 22.89 21.06
N GLY A 770 2.22 21.86 20.57
CA GLY A 770 1.58 21.82 19.25
C GLY A 770 2.25 20.89 18.23
N LEU A 771 3.44 20.34 18.50
CA LEU A 771 4.12 19.38 17.62
C LEU A 771 4.04 17.92 18.11
N ASP A 772 3.85 17.71 19.43
CA ASP A 772 3.93 16.39 20.08
C ASP A 772 2.57 15.63 20.17
N GLU A 773 1.50 16.10 19.50
CA GLU A 773 0.18 15.47 19.54
C GLU A 773 0.12 14.22 18.64
N ARG A 774 0.23 13.04 19.25
CA ARG A 774 0.07 11.75 18.57
C ARG A 774 -1.41 11.45 18.31
N ASP A 775 -1.91 11.85 17.16
CA ASP A 775 -3.13 11.25 16.64
C ASP A 775 -2.86 9.81 16.19
N GLU A 776 -3.50 8.84 16.85
CA GLU A 776 -3.62 7.47 16.35
C GLU A 776 -4.62 7.45 15.17
N GLN A 777 -4.18 8.01 14.03
CA GLN A 777 -5.02 8.16 12.85
C GLN A 777 -5.39 6.80 12.23
N ARG A 778 -6.66 6.67 11.82
CA ARG A 778 -7.16 5.47 11.14
C ARG A 778 -6.67 5.45 9.69
N LEU A 779 -5.58 4.75 9.45
CA LEU A 779 -5.01 4.57 8.12
C LEU A 779 -5.82 3.57 7.28
N THR A 780 -5.94 3.89 6.00
CA THR A 780 -6.50 3.03 4.96
C THR A 780 -5.39 2.71 3.96
N PHE A 781 -5.14 1.42 3.75
CA PHE A 781 -4.12 0.91 2.83
C PHE A 781 -4.83 0.41 1.58
N SER A 782 -4.44 0.86 0.39
CA SER A 782 -4.99 0.39 -0.88
C SER A 782 -3.90 0.05 -1.89
N GLY A 783 -4.09 -1.02 -2.63
CA GLY A 783 -3.06 -1.60 -3.50
C GLY A 783 -3.65 -2.68 -4.42
N PRO A 784 -2.83 -3.30 -5.29
CA PRO A 784 -3.30 -4.35 -6.18
C PRO A 784 -3.78 -5.59 -5.41
N ALA A 785 -4.82 -6.21 -5.95
CA ALA A 785 -5.30 -7.54 -5.58
C ALA A 785 -4.83 -8.58 -6.62
N GLU A 786 -4.67 -9.85 -6.23
CA GLU A 786 -4.25 -10.94 -7.12
C GLU A 786 -5.14 -11.10 -8.38
N GLY A 787 -6.39 -10.64 -8.34
CA GLY A 787 -7.32 -10.60 -9.48
C GLY A 787 -7.19 -9.37 -10.39
N GLY A 788 -6.19 -8.51 -10.19
CA GLY A 788 -5.95 -7.30 -11.00
C GLY A 788 -6.83 -6.09 -10.67
N GLY A 789 -7.62 -6.14 -9.59
CA GLY A 789 -8.38 -5.00 -9.05
C GLY A 789 -7.66 -4.33 -7.88
N THR A 790 -8.35 -3.44 -7.15
CA THR A 790 -7.82 -2.77 -5.95
C THR A 790 -8.33 -3.46 -4.68
N ALA A 791 -7.42 -3.90 -3.82
CA ALA A 791 -7.69 -4.31 -2.44
C ALA A 791 -7.63 -3.09 -1.50
N VAL A 792 -8.44 -3.10 -0.43
CA VAL A 792 -8.45 -2.05 0.60
C VAL A 792 -8.47 -2.70 1.98
N GLN A 793 -7.53 -2.29 2.84
CA GLN A 793 -7.44 -2.67 4.25
C GLN A 793 -7.51 -1.42 5.13
N ARG A 794 -7.91 -1.56 6.41
CA ARG A 794 -7.95 -0.46 7.39
C ARG A 794 -7.25 -0.89 8.67
N SER A 795 -6.56 0.03 9.33
CA SER A 795 -6.03 -0.19 10.67
C SER A 795 -7.12 0.01 11.73
N ASP A 796 -7.59 -1.08 12.33
CA ASP A 796 -8.44 -1.01 13.52
C ASP A 796 -7.58 -0.72 14.76
N ALA A 797 -7.52 0.55 15.16
CA ALA A 797 -6.87 1.00 16.39
C ALA A 797 -7.71 0.60 17.64
N ALA A 798 -7.75 -0.70 17.94
CA ALA A 798 -8.24 -1.29 19.20
C ALA A 798 -7.95 -2.81 19.32
N ALA A 799 -6.70 -3.25 19.10
CA ALA A 799 -6.32 -4.67 19.27
C ALA A 799 -5.05 -4.90 20.13
N SER A 800 -4.33 -3.84 20.51
CA SER A 800 -2.99 -3.91 21.10
C SER A 800 -2.89 -3.30 22.50
N ALA A 801 -3.90 -3.52 23.36
CA ALA A 801 -3.87 -3.07 24.77
C ALA A 801 -4.65 -3.92 25.79
N GLU A 802 -5.42 -4.95 25.40
CA GLU A 802 -6.18 -5.81 26.34
C GLU A 802 -6.08 -7.31 26.00
N SER A 803 -4.88 -7.91 26.11
CA SER A 803 -4.73 -9.37 25.97
C SER A 803 -3.66 -10.01 26.86
N ALA A 804 -3.42 -9.51 28.08
CA ALA A 804 -2.45 -10.11 29.00
C ALA A 804 -2.70 -9.88 30.51
N ALA A 805 -3.91 -10.13 31.04
CA ALA A 805 -4.09 -10.45 32.48
C ALA A 805 -5.45 -11.13 32.76
N GLU A 806 -5.41 -12.37 33.28
CA GLU A 806 -6.44 -13.09 34.06
C GLU A 806 -7.94 -13.08 33.61
N GLY A 807 -8.64 -14.22 33.52
CA GLY A 807 -8.22 -15.56 33.89
C GLY A 807 -9.28 -16.64 33.71
N THR A 808 -8.83 -17.68 33.02
CA THR A 808 -9.27 -19.09 33.00
C THR A 808 -10.13 -19.63 34.17
N ARG A 809 -10.80 -20.76 33.90
CA ARG A 809 -11.39 -21.71 34.87
C ARG A 809 -12.65 -21.25 35.64
N ARG A 810 -12.93 -19.95 35.79
CA ARG A 810 -14.21 -19.47 36.37
C ARG A 810 -15.38 -19.68 35.42
N GLU A 811 -15.27 -19.24 34.17
CA GLU A 811 -16.29 -19.42 33.12
C GLU A 811 -16.60 -20.91 32.91
N ARG A 812 -15.57 -21.78 32.96
CA ARG A 812 -15.71 -23.25 32.91
C ARG A 812 -16.52 -23.83 34.07
N ARG A 813 -16.71 -23.11 35.18
CA ARG A 813 -17.58 -23.51 36.31
C ARG A 813 -19.00 -22.96 36.22
N GLU A 814 -19.21 -21.84 35.54
CA GLU A 814 -20.56 -21.28 35.35
C GLU A 814 -21.28 -21.99 34.20
N ALA A 815 -20.56 -22.43 33.16
CA ALA A 815 -21.01 -23.44 32.20
C ALA A 815 -21.53 -24.73 32.87
N ALA A 816 -20.95 -25.13 34.02
CA ALA A 816 -21.37 -26.32 34.78
C ALA A 816 -22.56 -26.07 35.74
N ARG A 817 -22.94 -24.81 36.01
CA ARG A 817 -24.07 -24.47 36.90
C ARG A 817 -25.38 -24.24 36.15
N ALA A 818 -25.32 -23.67 34.95
CA ALA A 818 -26.52 -23.38 34.16
C ALA A 818 -27.30 -24.64 33.72
N GLN A 819 -26.63 -25.78 33.56
CA GLN A 819 -27.25 -27.02 33.07
C GLN A 819 -28.15 -27.78 34.08
N ASN A 820 -28.33 -27.33 35.34
CA ASN A 820 -28.71 -28.28 36.41
C ASN A 820 -29.82 -27.90 37.42
N LYS A 821 -30.71 -26.89 37.20
CA LYS A 821 -31.92 -26.69 38.06
C LYS A 821 -33.07 -25.83 37.49
N ALA A 822 -34.22 -26.47 37.27
CA ALA A 822 -35.58 -25.86 37.17
C ALA A 822 -36.24 -25.78 38.59
N PRO A 823 -37.57 -25.55 38.85
CA PRO A 823 -38.76 -25.37 37.96
C PRO A 823 -39.94 -24.41 38.41
N LYS A 824 -40.93 -24.23 37.51
CA LYS A 824 -42.42 -24.02 37.61
C LYS A 824 -43.15 -23.36 38.83
N LYS A 825 -44.18 -22.55 38.51
CA LYS A 825 -45.58 -22.42 39.08
C LYS A 825 -46.45 -21.58 38.10
N SER A 826 -47.62 -21.93 37.54
CA SER A 826 -49.00 -22.25 38.04
C SER A 826 -49.82 -21.04 38.57
N ALA A 827 -51.14 -20.84 38.36
CA ALA A 827 -52.20 -21.41 37.49
C ALA A 827 -53.58 -20.70 37.76
N ARG A 828 -54.56 -20.70 36.80
CA ARG A 828 -56.05 -20.54 36.92
C ARG A 828 -56.64 -20.00 35.58
N SER A 829 -57.90 -20.19 35.15
CA SER A 829 -59.07 -21.00 35.60
C SER A 829 -60.11 -21.21 34.47
N LYS A 830 -60.99 -22.21 34.63
CA LYS A 830 -62.06 -22.73 33.73
C LYS A 830 -63.19 -21.75 33.27
N ARG A 831 -63.76 -22.10 32.09
CA ARG A 831 -65.19 -22.09 31.66
C ARG A 831 -65.94 -20.75 31.42
N LYS A 832 -66.57 -20.63 30.24
CA LYS A 832 -67.99 -21.02 30.00
C LYS A 832 -68.41 -20.98 28.51
N LYS A 833 -69.33 -21.90 28.17
CA LYS A 833 -70.21 -22.00 26.98
C LYS A 833 -69.59 -21.74 25.60
#